data_AF-A0A6V7XCA9-F1
#
_entry.id   AF-A0A6V7XCA9-F1
#
_cell.length_a   1.000
_cell.length_b   1.000
_cell.length_c   1.000
_cell.angle_alpha   90.00
_cell.angle_beta   90.00
_cell.angle_gamma   90.00
#
_symmetry.space_group_name_H-M   'P 1'
#
loop_
_entity.id
_entity.type
_entity.pdbx_description
1 polymer ?
#
loop_
_entity_poly.entity_id
_entity_poly.type
_entity_poly.pdbx_seq_one_letter_code
_entity_poly.pdbx_strand_id
1 'polypeptide(L)'
;MSLPRINVFCLLSHGKRIKMSTFSNVEMGPPDAILGVTEAFKRDTNPKKVNLGVGAYRDDQGKPYVLPSVREAEAQLLAANLDKEYAGIAGIQEFTSRAIQLALGDDSAVLKEKRNATVQSVSGTGALRTGSEFLSKWYLPSKVVYLPSPTWANHLNVFKFAGIEVKRYRYYDPKTCGFDEEGCLQDILAMPENSIILFHACAHNPTGVDPNVEQWEKLSNACKQRKLFCFFDMAYQGFASGDVDRDSFAVRRFVEAGHDICLAQSFAKNMGLYGERVGAFTVICSNQEEAERVLSQLKIIIRPMISNPPIHGARIAAKILGDSDLRQKWLADVKSMADRIISMRVQLKELLVNAGSQRNWNHIVDQIGMFCYTGLNPEQVDRLTNEFSIYLTKDGRISMAGVTSECLLIVPKTKSAFVNKLLSDGSLPSLDQLIVTILSFDDEEEGAEEFGTADVLLQNLDKLKKKNVLIVSGDLITDLTLEEMLKFHENENSVLTCLLTDSPLSGAIPGTNERPKKYRDFVMFSPETNQLLYLIDEDDFGDDEKFPASLFKSSPHIQTSAKYKDIHLYAIKRDALNSLKNSKLSFSSLKADFISNLIYGQFSKSKRRSLGFNEQQKYKCFAYFGNSNDCSFLAQCNNLGAYFEANKIIKKFLPKLCNNLDSKFLGKQTNKNQSENWIAENTQISTKFQSKRSVINEGCIIGDNVKIDNCLIMSNVKILDGANIKNSIILNNSQIGEQVNISMCIITPKQKIPKKAKINSSTICEEKEMNLNICE
;
A
#
# COMPACT_ATOMS: atom_id res chain seq x y z
N MET A 1 -31.04 -49.89 56.04
CA MET A 1 -30.57 -49.34 57.34
C MET A 1 -30.25 -47.86 57.15
N SER A 2 -30.35 -47.06 58.23
CA SER A 2 -29.96 -45.64 58.35
C SER A 2 -30.49 -44.61 57.32
N LEU A 3 -31.66 -44.04 57.62
CA LEU A 3 -31.83 -42.57 57.72
C LEU A 3 -31.20 -42.13 59.08
N PRO A 4 -30.72 -40.89 59.32
CA PRO A 4 -31.44 -39.62 59.13
C PRO A 4 -30.51 -38.50 58.57
N ARG A 5 -30.76 -37.17 58.57
CA ARG A 5 -31.76 -36.28 59.23
C ARG A 5 -32.30 -35.22 58.26
N ILE A 6 -33.47 -34.67 58.57
CA ILE A 6 -33.97 -33.39 58.06
C ILE A 6 -33.58 -32.29 59.06
N ASN A 7 -32.92 -31.22 58.61
CA ASN A 7 -32.72 -30.01 59.41
C ASN A 7 -33.74 -28.94 58.98
N VAL A 8 -34.83 -28.83 59.73
CA VAL A 8 -35.70 -27.65 59.68
C VAL A 8 -35.04 -26.55 60.50
N PHE A 9 -34.43 -25.56 59.84
CA PHE A 9 -34.08 -24.30 60.49
C PHE A 9 -35.09 -23.22 60.08
N CYS A 10 -36.15 -23.08 60.90
CA CYS A 10 -37.07 -21.97 60.78
C CYS A 10 -36.42 -20.73 61.41
N LEU A 11 -35.83 -19.86 60.58
CA LEU A 11 -35.46 -18.51 60.98
C LEU A 11 -36.49 -17.53 60.41
N LEU A 12 -37.36 -17.05 61.29
CA LEU A 12 -38.21 -15.88 61.09
C LEU A 12 -37.33 -14.63 60.94
N SER A 13 -36.70 -14.48 59.79
CA SER A 13 -36.13 -13.21 59.34
C SER A 13 -37.19 -12.48 58.52
N HIS A 14 -37.30 -11.17 58.77
CA HIS A 14 -38.30 -10.28 58.18
C HIS A 14 -38.45 -10.55 56.68
N GLY A 15 -39.67 -10.88 56.25
CA GLY A 15 -40.02 -11.18 54.87
C GLY A 15 -39.89 -9.97 53.94
N LYS A 16 -38.66 -9.52 53.68
CA LYS A 16 -38.32 -8.88 52.42
C LYS A 16 -38.68 -9.88 51.35
N ARG A 17 -39.86 -9.72 50.73
CA ARG A 17 -40.10 -10.21 49.38
C ARG A 17 -38.86 -9.83 48.58
N ILE A 18 -38.05 -10.82 48.20
CA ILE A 18 -37.03 -10.59 47.19
C ILE A 18 -37.83 -10.19 45.96
N LYS A 19 -37.86 -8.88 45.69
CA LYS A 19 -38.56 -8.33 44.56
C LYS A 19 -37.75 -8.82 43.36
N MET A 20 -38.19 -9.94 42.77
CA MET A 20 -37.63 -10.42 41.51
C MET A 20 -37.59 -9.20 40.58
N SER A 21 -36.40 -8.89 40.09
CA SER A 21 -36.24 -7.83 39.11
C SER A 21 -37.20 -8.11 37.96
N THR A 22 -37.80 -7.07 37.39
CA THR A 22 -38.61 -7.17 36.16
C THR A 22 -37.88 -7.93 35.04
N PHE A 23 -36.54 -7.94 35.09
CA PHE A 23 -35.66 -8.58 34.13
C PHE A 23 -34.89 -9.79 34.69
N SER A 24 -35.33 -10.42 35.80
CA SER A 24 -34.61 -11.55 36.42
C SER A 24 -34.42 -12.77 35.51
N ASN A 25 -35.26 -12.89 34.47
CA ASN A 25 -35.28 -14.00 33.53
C ASN A 25 -34.73 -13.59 32.15
N VAL A 26 -34.13 -12.39 32.02
CA VAL A 26 -33.47 -11.97 30.77
C VAL A 26 -32.10 -12.62 30.72
N GLU A 27 -31.96 -13.61 29.85
CA GLU A 27 -30.69 -14.29 29.61
C GLU A 27 -29.66 -13.36 28.95
N MET A 28 -28.38 -13.58 29.26
CA MET A 28 -27.29 -12.88 28.57
C MET A 28 -27.24 -13.34 27.12
N GLY A 29 -27.38 -12.40 26.17
CA GLY A 29 -27.28 -12.70 24.75
C GLY A 29 -25.90 -13.27 24.37
N PRO A 30 -25.81 -14.14 23.36
CA PRO A 30 -24.53 -14.66 22.90
C PRO A 30 -23.67 -13.53 22.32
N PRO A 31 -22.34 -13.53 22.54
CA PRO A 31 -21.45 -12.52 21.97
C PRO A 31 -21.40 -12.62 20.45
N ASP A 32 -21.40 -11.48 19.76
CA ASP A 32 -21.27 -11.43 18.31
C ASP A 32 -19.87 -11.92 17.88
N ALA A 33 -19.85 -12.83 16.90
CA ALA A 33 -18.63 -13.52 16.48
C ALA A 33 -17.56 -12.61 15.83
N ILE A 34 -17.92 -11.41 15.38
CA ILE A 34 -16.99 -10.42 14.80
C ILE A 34 -16.57 -9.39 15.86
N LEU A 35 -17.50 -8.96 16.72
CA LEU A 35 -17.19 -8.06 17.83
C LEU A 35 -16.24 -8.71 18.84
N GLY A 36 -16.46 -9.99 19.19
CA GLY A 36 -15.58 -10.73 20.10
C GLY A 36 -14.13 -10.82 19.63
N VAL A 37 -13.89 -10.94 18.32
CA VAL A 37 -12.53 -10.89 17.72
C VAL A 37 -11.87 -9.53 17.94
N THR A 38 -12.64 -8.45 17.78
CA THR A 38 -12.14 -7.08 18.00
C THR A 38 -11.89 -6.78 19.48
N GLU A 39 -12.72 -7.30 20.38
CA GLU A 39 -12.52 -7.17 21.83
C GLU A 39 -11.35 -8.00 22.36
N ALA A 40 -11.12 -9.19 21.79
CA ALA A 40 -9.93 -9.98 22.09
C ALA A 40 -8.66 -9.25 21.61
N PHE A 41 -8.63 -8.79 20.35
CA PHE A 41 -7.55 -7.95 19.81
C PHE A 41 -7.29 -6.69 20.65
N LYS A 42 -8.33 -6.01 21.15
CA LYS A 42 -8.17 -4.82 22.01
C LYS A 42 -7.54 -5.14 23.36
N ARG A 43 -7.85 -6.29 23.95
CA ARG A 43 -7.33 -6.74 25.26
C ARG A 43 -5.89 -7.26 25.18
N ASP A 44 -5.47 -7.78 24.03
CA ASP A 44 -4.10 -8.25 23.82
C ASP A 44 -3.08 -7.10 23.96
N THR A 45 -1.99 -7.31 24.69
CA THR A 45 -0.91 -6.34 24.90
C THR A 45 0.30 -6.57 23.97
N ASN A 46 0.31 -7.64 23.17
CA ASN A 46 1.37 -7.92 22.20
C ASN A 46 1.49 -6.77 21.17
N PRO A 47 2.64 -6.07 21.04
CA PRO A 47 2.80 -4.97 20.09
C PRO A 47 2.78 -5.41 18.61
N LYS A 48 2.84 -6.71 18.33
CA LYS A 48 2.80 -7.30 16.98
C LYS A 48 1.43 -7.86 16.58
N LYS A 49 0.41 -7.69 17.43
CA LYS A 49 -0.95 -8.19 17.15
C LYS A 49 -1.52 -7.63 15.84
N VAL A 50 -2.23 -8.45 15.08
CA VAL A 50 -2.85 -8.08 13.80
C VAL A 50 -4.36 -8.35 13.86
N ASN A 51 -5.18 -7.42 13.36
CA ASN A 51 -6.64 -7.59 13.29
C ASN A 51 -7.07 -7.79 11.83
N LEU A 52 -7.30 -9.04 11.46
CA LEU A 52 -7.90 -9.44 10.19
C LEU A 52 -9.42 -9.70 10.30
N GLY A 53 -10.02 -9.50 11.48
CA GLY A 53 -11.45 -9.70 11.69
C GLY A 53 -12.33 -8.52 11.25
N VAL A 54 -11.80 -7.30 11.28
CA VAL A 54 -12.59 -6.06 11.08
C VAL A 54 -13.01 -5.83 9.62
N GLY A 55 -14.32 -5.75 9.41
CA GLY A 55 -14.95 -5.46 8.11
C GLY A 55 -15.04 -3.98 7.73
N ALA A 56 -13.94 -3.25 7.86
CA ALA A 56 -13.82 -1.85 7.45
C ALA A 56 -12.41 -1.57 6.92
N TYR A 57 -12.31 -0.73 5.89
CA TYR A 57 -11.06 -0.38 5.23
C TYR A 57 -10.10 0.34 6.17
N ARG A 58 -8.80 0.17 5.94
CA ARG A 58 -7.71 0.78 6.69
C ARG A 58 -6.65 1.29 5.73
N ASP A 59 -5.96 2.34 6.14
CA ASP A 59 -4.68 2.71 5.55
C ASP A 59 -3.59 1.69 5.96
N ASP A 60 -2.41 1.84 5.37
CA ASP A 60 -1.25 0.96 5.60
C ASP A 60 -0.60 1.15 6.97
N GLN A 61 -1.03 2.16 7.73
CA GLN A 61 -0.72 2.29 9.16
C GLN A 61 -1.76 1.57 10.04
N GLY A 62 -2.73 0.87 9.44
CA GLY A 62 -3.78 0.11 10.13
C GLY A 62 -4.88 0.98 10.76
N LYS A 63 -4.96 2.26 10.39
CA LYS A 63 -5.92 3.23 10.94
C LYS A 63 -7.15 3.41 10.05
N PRO A 64 -8.28 3.89 10.60
CA PRO A 64 -9.46 4.22 9.82
C PRO A 64 -9.15 5.31 8.78
N TYR A 65 -9.44 5.02 7.52
CA TYR A 65 -9.25 5.95 6.40
C TYR A 65 -10.57 6.65 6.07
N VAL A 66 -10.52 7.97 5.88
CA VAL A 66 -11.65 8.81 5.44
C VAL A 66 -11.24 9.46 4.13
N LEU A 67 -12.01 9.15 3.07
CA LEU A 67 -11.69 9.52 1.69
C LEU A 67 -11.52 11.05 1.53
N PRO A 68 -10.52 11.51 0.75
CA PRO A 68 -10.35 12.91 0.37
C PRO A 68 -11.64 13.57 -0.15
N SER A 69 -12.34 12.95 -1.11
CA SER A 69 -13.62 13.43 -1.64
C SER A 69 -14.71 13.62 -0.57
N VAL A 70 -14.74 12.75 0.44
CA VAL A 70 -15.68 12.80 1.56
C VAL A 70 -15.35 13.94 2.52
N ARG A 71 -14.08 14.16 2.84
CA ARG A 71 -13.63 15.31 3.64
C ARG A 71 -13.93 16.63 2.93
N GLU A 72 -13.72 16.69 1.62
CA GLU A 72 -13.99 17.88 0.81
C GLU A 72 -15.50 18.18 0.75
N ALA A 73 -16.33 17.17 0.48
CA ALA A 73 -17.79 17.32 0.49
C ALA A 73 -18.32 17.73 1.88
N GLU A 74 -17.79 17.16 2.96
CA GLU A 74 -18.14 17.55 4.33
C GLU A 74 -17.74 19.00 4.65
N ALA A 75 -16.52 19.42 4.26
CA ALA A 75 -16.07 20.80 4.44
C ALA A 75 -16.96 21.80 3.67
N GLN A 76 -17.35 21.49 2.43
CA GLN A 76 -18.29 22.31 1.65
C GLN A 76 -19.67 22.40 2.32
N LEU A 77 -20.18 21.30 2.88
CA LEU A 77 -21.48 21.26 3.57
C LEU A 77 -21.46 22.01 4.92
N LEU A 78 -20.32 22.00 5.63
CA LEU A 78 -20.12 22.80 6.83
C LEU A 78 -20.05 24.30 6.50
N ALA A 79 -19.32 24.67 5.45
CA ALA A 79 -19.23 26.05 4.97
C ALA A 79 -20.59 26.60 4.48
N ALA A 80 -21.44 25.75 3.92
CA ALA A 80 -22.80 26.10 3.51
C ALA A 80 -23.76 26.37 4.69
N ASN A 81 -23.35 26.08 5.94
CA ASN A 81 -24.11 26.33 7.18
C ASN A 81 -25.58 25.89 7.12
N LEU A 82 -25.83 24.70 6.55
CA LEU A 82 -27.17 24.17 6.37
C LEU A 82 -27.84 23.82 7.70
N ASP A 83 -29.18 23.90 7.73
CA ASP A 83 -30.04 23.53 8.85
C ASP A 83 -29.79 22.09 9.36
N LYS A 84 -30.39 21.76 10.51
CA LYS A 84 -30.46 20.38 11.01
C LYS A 84 -31.90 19.88 11.18
N GLU A 85 -32.79 20.31 10.29
CA GLU A 85 -34.20 19.94 10.32
C GLU A 85 -34.41 18.45 9.99
N TYR A 86 -35.56 17.91 10.38
CA TYR A 86 -35.94 16.54 10.06
C TYR A 86 -36.02 16.32 8.54
N ALA A 87 -35.42 15.23 8.07
CA ALA A 87 -35.71 14.74 6.72
C ALA A 87 -37.18 14.31 6.59
N GLY A 88 -37.68 14.30 5.35
CA GLY A 88 -38.89 13.55 5.03
C GLY A 88 -38.72 12.07 5.38
N ILE A 89 -39.83 11.35 5.59
CA ILE A 89 -39.80 9.93 6.01
C ILE A 89 -39.04 9.05 5.00
N ALA A 90 -39.10 9.37 3.71
CA ALA A 90 -38.35 8.68 2.65
C ALA A 90 -36.87 9.09 2.58
N GLY A 91 -36.43 10.07 3.38
CA GLY A 91 -35.09 10.66 3.34
C GLY A 91 -34.96 11.89 2.45
N ILE A 92 -33.70 12.22 2.13
CA ILE A 92 -33.34 13.33 1.26
C ILE A 92 -33.54 12.91 -0.20
N GLN A 93 -34.44 13.59 -0.92
CA GLN A 93 -34.83 13.21 -2.29
C GLN A 93 -33.65 13.21 -3.28
N GLU A 94 -32.70 14.13 -3.12
CA GLU A 94 -31.49 14.14 -3.96
C GLU A 94 -30.65 12.88 -3.71
N PHE A 95 -30.35 12.56 -2.44
CA PHE A 95 -29.62 11.34 -2.08
C PHE A 95 -30.29 10.06 -2.62
N THR A 96 -31.60 9.90 -2.42
CA THR A 96 -32.30 8.69 -2.88
C THR A 96 -32.28 8.57 -4.40
N SER A 97 -32.45 9.68 -5.13
CA SER A 97 -32.38 9.71 -6.59
C SER A 97 -30.98 9.36 -7.09
N ARG A 98 -29.93 9.94 -6.51
CA ARG A 98 -28.53 9.66 -6.86
C ARG A 98 -28.11 8.23 -6.50
N ALA A 99 -28.59 7.69 -5.38
CA ALA A 99 -28.25 6.34 -4.94
C ALA A 99 -28.75 5.27 -5.93
N ILE A 100 -30.01 5.36 -6.37
CA ILE A 100 -30.54 4.40 -7.36
C ILE A 100 -29.99 4.63 -8.76
N GLN A 101 -29.71 5.89 -9.14
CA GLN A 101 -29.00 6.24 -10.37
C GLN A 101 -27.63 5.56 -10.45
N LEU A 102 -26.84 5.59 -9.37
CA LEU A 102 -25.55 4.89 -9.29
C LEU A 102 -25.69 3.37 -9.49
N ALA A 103 -26.75 2.74 -8.99
CA ALA A 103 -26.96 1.30 -9.16
C ALA A 103 -27.36 0.92 -10.59
N LEU A 104 -28.35 1.62 -11.15
CA LEU A 104 -28.98 1.23 -12.42
C LEU A 104 -28.32 1.85 -13.66
N GLY A 105 -27.47 2.86 -13.48
CA GLY A 105 -26.89 3.66 -14.56
C GLY A 105 -27.84 4.74 -15.07
N ASP A 106 -27.25 5.79 -15.64
CA ASP A 106 -27.98 7.01 -16.06
C ASP A 106 -29.06 6.74 -17.12
N ASP A 107 -28.84 5.73 -17.97
CA ASP A 107 -29.73 5.39 -19.07
C ASP A 107 -30.88 4.45 -18.73
N SER A 108 -30.99 4.01 -17.47
CA SER A 108 -31.97 3.00 -17.05
C SER A 108 -33.43 3.37 -17.37
N ALA A 109 -34.12 2.47 -18.07
CA ALA A 109 -35.55 2.59 -18.37
C ALA A 109 -36.41 2.74 -17.10
N VAL A 110 -36.05 2.04 -16.01
CA VAL A 110 -36.75 2.12 -14.71
C VAL A 110 -36.78 3.56 -14.17
N LEU A 111 -35.67 4.31 -14.33
CA LEU A 111 -35.58 5.70 -13.88
C LEU A 111 -36.39 6.63 -14.79
N LYS A 112 -36.27 6.45 -16.12
CA LYS A 112 -36.99 7.23 -17.14
C LYS A 112 -38.52 7.05 -17.02
N GLU A 113 -38.96 5.84 -16.70
CA GLU A 113 -40.36 5.44 -16.51
C GLU A 113 -40.86 5.62 -15.06
N LYS A 114 -40.01 6.09 -14.14
CA LYS A 114 -40.29 6.32 -12.71
C LYS A 114 -40.86 5.09 -11.98
N ARG A 115 -40.33 3.91 -12.31
CA ARG A 115 -40.79 2.61 -11.79
C ARG A 115 -40.10 2.15 -10.51
N ASN A 116 -39.38 3.02 -9.81
CA ASN A 116 -38.70 2.71 -8.57
C ASN A 116 -39.30 3.42 -7.35
N ALA A 117 -39.54 2.67 -6.28
CA ALA A 117 -39.85 3.21 -4.96
C ALA A 117 -38.57 3.18 -4.10
N THR A 118 -37.82 4.30 -4.07
CA THR A 118 -36.55 4.40 -3.33
C THR A 118 -36.71 5.22 -2.06
N VAL A 119 -36.19 4.71 -0.94
CA VAL A 119 -36.15 5.36 0.36
C VAL A 119 -34.74 5.28 0.96
N GLN A 120 -34.30 6.33 1.65
CA GLN A 120 -33.07 6.32 2.42
C GLN A 120 -33.22 5.40 3.64
N SER A 121 -32.15 4.71 4.01
CA SER A 121 -32.11 3.78 5.13
C SER A 121 -30.93 4.05 6.07
N VAL A 122 -30.97 3.43 7.26
CA VAL A 122 -29.84 3.35 8.18
C VAL A 122 -28.84 2.29 7.65
N SER A 123 -28.16 2.65 6.56
CA SER A 123 -27.22 1.80 5.82
C SER A 123 -27.84 0.53 5.23
N GLY A 124 -27.01 -0.36 4.69
CA GLY A 124 -27.48 -1.65 4.13
C GLY A 124 -28.31 -2.46 5.13
N THR A 125 -27.92 -2.49 6.42
CA THR A 125 -28.68 -3.17 7.48
C THR A 125 -30.11 -2.62 7.62
N GLY A 126 -30.27 -1.29 7.60
CA GLY A 126 -31.58 -0.65 7.65
C GLY A 126 -32.39 -0.87 6.36
N ALA A 127 -31.73 -0.96 5.21
CA ALA A 127 -32.37 -1.28 3.95
C ALA A 127 -32.92 -2.72 3.95
N LEU A 128 -32.09 -3.68 4.36
CA LEU A 128 -32.47 -5.08 4.53
C LEU A 128 -33.64 -5.24 5.52
N ARG A 129 -33.63 -4.52 6.66
CA ARG A 129 -34.75 -4.57 7.64
C ARG A 129 -36.04 -3.96 7.12
N THR A 130 -35.95 -2.86 6.37
CA THR A 130 -37.11 -2.22 5.72
C THR A 130 -37.68 -3.13 4.64
N GLY A 131 -36.82 -3.71 3.79
CA GLY A 131 -37.21 -4.67 2.77
C GLY A 131 -37.79 -5.97 3.33
N SER A 132 -37.22 -6.53 4.41
CA SER A 132 -37.77 -7.72 5.05
C SER A 132 -39.14 -7.45 5.68
N GLU A 133 -39.36 -6.29 6.29
CA GLU A 133 -40.68 -5.87 6.78
C GLU A 133 -41.69 -5.66 5.63
N PHE A 134 -41.26 -5.04 4.53
CA PHE A 134 -42.09 -4.80 3.35
C PHE A 134 -42.54 -6.13 2.71
N LEU A 135 -41.60 -7.05 2.47
CA LEU A 135 -41.89 -8.38 1.92
C LEU A 135 -42.76 -9.20 2.88
N SER A 136 -42.50 -9.12 4.18
CA SER A 136 -43.32 -9.79 5.21
C SER A 136 -44.78 -9.33 5.19
N LYS A 137 -45.04 -8.03 4.98
CA LYS A 137 -46.41 -7.50 4.85
C LYS A 137 -47.04 -7.75 3.49
N TRP A 138 -46.35 -7.43 2.40
CA TRP A 138 -46.97 -7.23 1.09
C TRP A 138 -46.64 -8.30 0.04
N TYR A 139 -45.54 -9.03 0.17
CA TYR A 139 -45.22 -10.11 -0.78
C TYR A 139 -45.96 -11.38 -0.38
N LEU A 140 -47.21 -11.52 -0.85
CA LEU A 140 -48.09 -12.64 -0.49
C LEU A 140 -47.68 -14.03 -1.03
N PRO A 141 -47.05 -14.19 -2.21
CA PRO A 141 -46.80 -15.52 -2.79
C PRO A 141 -45.89 -16.44 -1.96
N SER A 142 -44.98 -15.88 -1.16
CA SER A 142 -44.11 -16.66 -0.27
C SER A 142 -43.66 -15.85 0.95
N LYS A 143 -43.47 -16.52 2.08
CA LYS A 143 -42.80 -15.99 3.29
C LYS A 143 -41.48 -16.72 3.56
N VAL A 144 -40.86 -17.27 2.52
CA VAL A 144 -39.58 -17.98 2.56
C VAL A 144 -38.53 -17.22 1.77
N VAL A 145 -37.39 -16.93 2.41
CA VAL A 145 -36.19 -16.40 1.75
C VAL A 145 -35.09 -17.45 1.71
N TYR A 146 -34.46 -17.59 0.54
CA TYR A 146 -33.28 -18.40 0.33
C TYR A 146 -32.03 -17.52 0.37
N LEU A 147 -31.11 -17.83 1.27
CA LEU A 147 -29.82 -17.14 1.44
C LEU A 147 -28.67 -18.05 0.97
N PRO A 148 -27.56 -17.50 0.43
CA PRO A 148 -26.41 -18.33 0.06
C PRO A 148 -25.80 -19.01 1.29
N SER A 149 -25.05 -20.09 1.03
CA SER A 149 -24.30 -20.83 2.04
C SER A 149 -22.80 -20.78 1.73
N PRO A 150 -21.98 -20.07 2.52
CA PRO A 150 -22.33 -19.17 3.64
C PRO A 150 -22.90 -17.82 3.18
N THR A 151 -23.19 -16.90 4.11
CA THR A 151 -23.56 -15.50 3.83
C THR A 151 -23.21 -14.62 5.03
N TRP A 152 -23.39 -13.30 4.93
CA TRP A 152 -23.25 -12.39 6.07
C TRP A 152 -24.18 -12.80 7.23
N ALA A 153 -23.60 -13.11 8.39
CA ALA A 153 -24.30 -13.75 9.52
C ALA A 153 -25.62 -13.05 9.91
N ASN A 154 -25.67 -11.72 9.84
CA ASN A 154 -26.84 -10.96 10.28
C ASN A 154 -28.04 -11.04 9.31
N HIS A 155 -27.89 -11.54 8.08
CA HIS A 155 -29.03 -11.81 7.19
C HIS A 155 -30.07 -12.71 7.88
N LEU A 156 -29.60 -13.77 8.56
CA LEU A 156 -30.46 -14.70 9.28
C LEU A 156 -31.35 -13.99 10.31
N ASN A 157 -30.78 -13.03 11.04
CA ASN A 157 -31.49 -12.26 12.06
C ASN A 157 -32.51 -11.30 11.43
N VAL A 158 -32.09 -10.55 10.40
CA VAL A 158 -32.92 -9.51 9.77
C VAL A 158 -34.20 -10.08 9.14
N PHE A 159 -34.14 -11.28 8.57
CA PHE A 159 -35.33 -11.96 8.03
C PHE A 159 -36.16 -12.66 9.11
N LYS A 160 -35.54 -13.34 10.09
CA LYS A 160 -36.26 -13.96 11.21
C LYS A 160 -37.04 -12.93 12.04
N PHE A 161 -36.46 -11.77 12.34
CA PHE A 161 -37.15 -10.69 13.06
C PHE A 161 -38.27 -10.02 12.26
N ALA A 162 -38.34 -10.26 10.94
CA ALA A 162 -39.49 -9.87 10.11
C ALA A 162 -40.56 -10.96 9.99
N GLY A 163 -40.38 -12.13 10.62
CA GLY A 163 -41.27 -13.28 10.48
C GLY A 163 -41.15 -14.04 9.15
N ILE A 164 -40.04 -13.86 8.43
CA ILE A 164 -39.76 -14.59 7.18
C ILE A 164 -38.94 -15.86 7.50
N GLU A 165 -39.38 -17.00 6.98
CA GLU A 165 -38.66 -18.27 7.09
C GLU A 165 -37.37 -18.21 6.27
N VAL A 166 -36.25 -18.67 6.83
CA VAL A 166 -34.93 -18.60 6.18
C VAL A 166 -34.45 -20.00 5.80
N LYS A 167 -34.30 -20.22 4.49
CA LYS A 167 -33.67 -21.41 3.89
C LYS A 167 -32.31 -21.06 3.27
N ARG A 168 -31.62 -22.09 2.78
CA ARG A 168 -30.28 -21.99 2.19
C ARG A 168 -30.24 -22.54 0.78
N TYR A 169 -29.30 -22.04 -0.01
CA TYR A 169 -28.88 -22.63 -1.28
C TYR A 169 -27.35 -22.69 -1.35
N ARG A 170 -26.82 -23.65 -2.10
CA ARG A 170 -25.39 -23.83 -2.34
C ARG A 170 -24.79 -22.63 -3.09
N TYR A 171 -23.56 -22.28 -2.72
CA TYR A 171 -22.88 -21.08 -3.24
C TYR A 171 -21.37 -21.24 -3.25
N TYR A 172 -20.78 -21.66 -2.12
CA TYR A 172 -19.33 -21.85 -1.99
C TYR A 172 -18.99 -23.33 -1.89
N ASP A 173 -18.05 -23.81 -2.72
CA ASP A 173 -17.47 -25.14 -2.59
C ASP A 173 -16.15 -25.08 -1.76
N PRO A 174 -16.10 -25.70 -0.56
CA PRO A 174 -14.88 -25.74 0.24
C PRO A 174 -13.71 -26.51 -0.39
N LYS A 175 -13.95 -27.37 -1.39
CA LYS A 175 -12.88 -28.14 -2.04
C LYS A 175 -12.09 -27.29 -3.03
N THR A 176 -12.77 -26.52 -3.87
CA THR A 176 -12.17 -25.59 -4.84
C THR A 176 -11.91 -24.19 -4.27
N CYS A 177 -12.54 -23.83 -3.15
CA CYS A 177 -12.60 -22.47 -2.61
C CYS A 177 -13.24 -21.44 -3.59
N GLY A 178 -14.05 -21.93 -4.53
CA GLY A 178 -14.72 -21.16 -5.57
C GLY A 178 -16.26 -21.25 -5.51
N PHE A 179 -16.91 -20.87 -6.62
CA PHE A 179 -18.38 -20.83 -6.74
C PHE A 179 -18.93 -22.20 -7.15
N ASP A 180 -19.85 -22.75 -6.34
CA ASP A 180 -20.57 -23.99 -6.64
C ASP A 180 -21.71 -23.72 -7.64
N GLU A 181 -21.35 -23.46 -8.91
CA GLU A 181 -22.30 -23.14 -9.97
C GLU A 181 -23.36 -24.25 -10.15
N GLU A 182 -22.91 -25.50 -10.22
CA GLU A 182 -23.80 -26.65 -10.44
C GLU A 182 -24.78 -26.80 -9.28
N GLY A 183 -24.30 -26.77 -8.04
CA GLY A 183 -25.15 -26.87 -6.86
C GLY A 183 -26.08 -25.68 -6.68
N CYS A 184 -25.61 -24.47 -6.98
CA CYS A 184 -26.42 -23.26 -6.95
C CYS A 184 -27.59 -23.33 -7.94
N LEU A 185 -27.33 -23.72 -9.20
CA LEU A 185 -28.36 -23.87 -10.23
C LEU A 185 -29.34 -25.01 -9.91
N GLN A 186 -28.85 -26.16 -9.44
CA GLN A 186 -29.72 -27.25 -8.98
C GLN A 186 -30.68 -26.80 -7.88
N ASP A 187 -30.17 -26.08 -6.87
CA ASP A 187 -30.98 -25.60 -5.75
C ASP A 187 -32.02 -24.57 -6.21
N ILE A 188 -31.63 -23.58 -7.03
CA ILE A 188 -32.54 -22.58 -7.62
C ILE A 188 -33.63 -23.25 -8.44
N LEU A 189 -33.27 -24.22 -9.29
CA LEU A 189 -34.23 -24.99 -10.09
C LEU A 189 -35.11 -25.93 -9.26
N ALA A 190 -34.83 -26.13 -7.97
CA ALA A 190 -35.68 -26.84 -7.02
C ALA A 190 -36.52 -25.92 -6.09
N MET A 191 -36.18 -24.63 -5.94
CA MET A 191 -36.93 -23.70 -5.06
C MET A 191 -38.41 -23.59 -5.46
N PRO A 192 -39.40 -23.60 -4.54
CA PRO A 192 -40.80 -23.38 -4.87
C PRO A 192 -41.01 -22.08 -5.65
N GLU A 193 -41.93 -22.06 -6.62
CA GLU A 193 -42.17 -20.86 -7.42
C GLU A 193 -42.56 -19.66 -6.54
N ASN A 194 -42.15 -18.46 -6.93
CA ASN A 194 -42.39 -17.23 -6.16
C ASN A 194 -41.70 -17.23 -4.77
N SER A 195 -40.69 -18.08 -4.53
CA SER A 195 -39.82 -17.91 -3.35
C SER A 195 -38.95 -16.66 -3.50
N ILE A 196 -38.58 -16.06 -2.37
CA ILE A 196 -37.65 -14.93 -2.34
C ILE A 196 -36.22 -15.50 -2.35
N ILE A 197 -35.33 -14.95 -3.17
CA ILE A 197 -33.90 -15.29 -3.18
C ILE A 197 -33.06 -14.04 -2.94
N LEU A 198 -32.12 -14.11 -1.98
CA LEU A 198 -31.17 -13.02 -1.73
C LEU A 198 -29.85 -13.28 -2.45
N PHE A 199 -29.42 -12.32 -3.26
CA PHE A 199 -28.10 -12.29 -3.89
C PHE A 199 -27.22 -11.21 -3.27
N HIS A 200 -25.91 -11.42 -3.28
CA HIS A 200 -24.92 -10.35 -3.10
C HIS A 200 -24.60 -9.83 -4.51
N ALA A 201 -24.66 -8.53 -4.74
CA ALA A 201 -24.43 -7.96 -6.08
C ALA A 201 -22.98 -8.14 -6.56
N CYS A 202 -22.03 -7.99 -5.64
CA CYS A 202 -20.59 -8.19 -5.82
C CYS A 202 -19.90 -8.33 -4.45
N ALA A 203 -18.64 -8.79 -4.43
CA ALA A 203 -17.81 -9.06 -3.27
C ALA A 203 -18.55 -9.82 -2.16
N HIS A 204 -19.00 -11.04 -2.47
CA HIS A 204 -19.79 -11.87 -1.57
C HIS A 204 -19.19 -11.95 -0.16
N ASN A 205 -19.97 -11.55 0.84
CA ASN A 205 -19.58 -11.61 2.23
C ASN A 205 -20.11 -12.93 2.85
N PRO A 206 -19.26 -13.86 3.30
CA PRO A 206 -17.86 -13.63 3.72
C PRO A 206 -16.76 -14.14 2.77
N THR A 207 -17.08 -14.81 1.67
CA THR A 207 -16.08 -15.62 0.93
C THR A 207 -15.18 -14.84 -0.02
N GLY A 208 -15.64 -13.69 -0.53
CA GLY A 208 -15.02 -12.96 -1.64
C GLY A 208 -15.20 -13.63 -3.01
N VAL A 209 -15.97 -14.72 -3.10
CA VAL A 209 -16.22 -15.44 -4.36
C VAL A 209 -17.48 -14.89 -5.02
N ASP A 210 -17.37 -14.39 -6.25
CA ASP A 210 -18.50 -13.93 -7.05
C ASP A 210 -18.70 -14.80 -8.30
N PRO A 211 -19.94 -14.99 -8.80
CA PRO A 211 -20.19 -15.57 -10.12
C PRO A 211 -19.63 -14.67 -11.23
N ASN A 212 -19.14 -15.28 -12.31
CA ASN A 212 -18.75 -14.56 -13.51
C ASN A 212 -19.97 -14.12 -14.36
N VAL A 213 -19.73 -13.40 -15.45
CA VAL A 213 -20.77 -12.86 -16.36
C VAL A 213 -21.73 -13.95 -16.84
N GLU A 214 -21.21 -15.05 -17.39
CA GLU A 214 -22.03 -16.16 -17.93
C GLU A 214 -22.83 -16.87 -16.82
N GLN A 215 -22.23 -17.01 -15.64
CA GLN A 215 -22.89 -17.60 -14.47
C GLN A 215 -24.07 -16.74 -14.01
N TRP A 216 -23.91 -15.41 -13.95
CA TRP A 216 -25.02 -14.50 -13.66
C TRP A 216 -26.16 -14.58 -14.69
N GLU A 217 -25.86 -14.82 -15.97
CA GLU A 217 -26.91 -15.05 -16.97
C GLU A 217 -27.71 -16.33 -16.70
N LYS A 218 -27.01 -17.44 -16.39
CA LYS A 218 -27.63 -18.72 -16.02
C LYS A 218 -28.50 -18.57 -14.76
N LEU A 219 -28.00 -17.89 -13.73
CA LEU A 219 -28.76 -17.58 -12.51
C LEU A 219 -30.01 -16.76 -12.80
N SER A 220 -29.89 -15.70 -13.62
CA SER A 220 -31.03 -14.87 -14.04
C SER A 220 -32.11 -15.68 -14.76
N ASN A 221 -31.70 -16.55 -15.70
CA ASN A 221 -32.62 -17.42 -16.44
C ASN A 221 -33.30 -18.46 -15.54
N ALA A 222 -32.56 -19.08 -14.60
CA ALA A 222 -33.12 -20.03 -13.64
C ALA A 222 -34.11 -19.36 -12.67
N CYS A 223 -33.82 -18.14 -12.21
CA CYS A 223 -34.76 -17.34 -11.40
C CYS A 223 -36.04 -17.02 -12.18
N LYS A 224 -35.97 -16.67 -13.47
CA LYS A 224 -37.17 -16.48 -14.31
C LYS A 224 -37.99 -17.75 -14.45
N GLN A 225 -37.32 -18.87 -14.77
CA GLN A 225 -37.97 -20.16 -14.98
C GLN A 225 -38.79 -20.59 -13.75
N ARG A 226 -38.31 -20.25 -12.54
CA ARG A 226 -39.00 -20.53 -11.27
C ARG A 226 -39.76 -19.32 -10.71
N LYS A 227 -39.88 -18.21 -11.45
CA LYS A 227 -40.57 -16.96 -11.04
C LYS A 227 -40.12 -16.48 -9.65
N LEU A 228 -38.83 -16.58 -9.34
CA LEU A 228 -38.31 -16.19 -8.03
C LEU A 228 -38.24 -14.67 -7.91
N PHE A 229 -38.54 -14.15 -6.73
CA PHE A 229 -38.42 -12.72 -6.45
C PHE A 229 -37.03 -12.41 -5.89
N CYS A 230 -36.25 -11.60 -6.62
CA CYS A 230 -34.84 -11.37 -6.31
C CYS A 230 -34.65 -10.16 -5.39
N PHE A 231 -33.84 -10.33 -4.35
CA PHE A 231 -33.42 -9.25 -3.44
C PHE A 231 -31.89 -9.16 -3.45
N PHE A 232 -31.34 -8.07 -3.97
CA PHE A 232 -29.90 -7.81 -3.96
C PHE A 232 -29.44 -7.02 -2.72
N ASP A 233 -28.41 -7.51 -2.04
CA ASP A 233 -27.57 -6.71 -1.13
C ASP A 233 -26.33 -6.20 -1.89
N MET A 234 -26.18 -4.87 -1.97
CA MET A 234 -25.12 -4.19 -2.70
C MET A 234 -24.36 -3.24 -1.76
N ALA A 235 -23.40 -3.81 -1.03
CA ALA A 235 -22.65 -3.12 0.01
C ALA A 235 -21.21 -2.71 -0.38
N TYR A 236 -20.76 -3.05 -1.60
CA TYR A 236 -19.37 -2.94 -2.04
C TYR A 236 -19.19 -2.31 -3.44
N GLN A 237 -20.22 -1.68 -4.02
CA GLN A 237 -20.15 -1.12 -5.38
C GLN A 237 -18.98 -0.14 -5.56
N GLY A 238 -18.10 -0.43 -6.53
CA GLY A 238 -16.83 0.24 -6.80
C GLY A 238 -15.68 -0.25 -5.93
N PHE A 239 -15.96 -0.67 -4.70
CA PHE A 239 -14.96 -1.14 -3.73
C PHE A 239 -14.49 -2.58 -4.01
N ALA A 240 -15.18 -3.34 -4.88
CA ALA A 240 -14.76 -4.70 -5.22
C ALA A 240 -13.71 -4.69 -6.35
N SER A 241 -14.01 -4.05 -7.47
CA SER A 241 -13.15 -4.05 -8.66
C SER A 241 -12.46 -2.71 -8.99
N GLY A 242 -12.80 -1.64 -8.27
CA GLY A 242 -12.41 -0.26 -8.61
C GLY A 242 -13.34 0.41 -9.62
N ASP A 243 -14.38 -0.30 -10.09
CA ASP A 243 -15.32 0.15 -11.11
C ASP A 243 -16.77 -0.03 -10.60
N VAL A 244 -17.51 1.09 -10.52
CA VAL A 244 -18.88 1.12 -10.01
C VAL A 244 -19.91 0.49 -10.96
N ASP A 245 -19.63 0.49 -12.26
CA ASP A 245 -20.51 -0.07 -13.28
C ASP A 245 -20.32 -1.59 -13.34
N ARG A 246 -19.07 -2.06 -13.36
CA ARG A 246 -18.73 -3.49 -13.25
C ARG A 246 -19.31 -4.14 -12.00
N ASP A 247 -19.17 -3.49 -10.85
CA ASP A 247 -19.68 -3.99 -9.57
C ASP A 247 -21.23 -3.97 -9.47
N SER A 248 -21.92 -3.32 -10.42
CA SER A 248 -23.38 -3.30 -10.52
C SER A 248 -23.95 -4.25 -11.58
N PHE A 249 -23.08 -4.97 -12.32
CA PHE A 249 -23.46 -5.81 -13.46
C PHE A 249 -24.63 -6.75 -13.16
N ALA A 250 -24.58 -7.51 -12.06
CA ALA A 250 -25.62 -8.48 -11.71
C ALA A 250 -27.00 -7.82 -11.52
N VAL A 251 -27.04 -6.64 -10.89
CA VAL A 251 -28.28 -5.88 -10.66
C VAL A 251 -28.85 -5.41 -11.99
N ARG A 252 -28.03 -4.75 -12.82
CA ARG A 252 -28.46 -4.23 -14.14
C ARG A 252 -28.92 -5.36 -15.06
N ARG A 253 -28.15 -6.45 -15.15
CA ARG A 253 -28.45 -7.63 -15.97
C ARG A 253 -29.78 -8.31 -15.59
N PHE A 254 -30.16 -8.30 -14.31
CA PHE A 254 -31.46 -8.81 -13.87
C PHE A 254 -32.60 -7.85 -14.24
N VAL A 255 -32.43 -6.54 -14.05
CA VAL A 255 -33.43 -5.53 -14.43
C VAL A 255 -33.66 -5.48 -15.94
N GLU A 256 -32.59 -5.54 -16.74
CA GLU A 256 -32.64 -5.67 -18.22
C GLU A 256 -33.34 -6.95 -18.67
N ALA A 257 -33.21 -8.02 -17.89
CA ALA A 257 -33.95 -9.25 -18.17
C ALA A 257 -35.44 -9.12 -17.84
N GLY A 258 -35.90 -8.04 -17.20
CA GLY A 258 -37.30 -7.87 -16.78
C GLY A 258 -37.62 -8.55 -15.44
N HIS A 259 -36.64 -8.71 -14.55
CA HIS A 259 -36.94 -9.03 -13.14
C HIS A 259 -37.33 -7.76 -12.39
N ASP A 260 -38.47 -7.79 -11.70
CA ASP A 260 -38.73 -6.86 -10.59
C ASP A 260 -37.93 -7.30 -9.37
N ILE A 261 -37.21 -6.37 -8.75
CA ILE A 261 -36.27 -6.67 -7.66
C ILE A 261 -36.45 -5.76 -6.45
N CYS A 262 -36.03 -6.25 -5.29
CA CYS A 262 -35.61 -5.41 -4.17
C CYS A 262 -34.10 -5.18 -4.20
N LEU A 263 -33.65 -3.99 -3.82
CA LEU A 263 -32.23 -3.63 -3.73
C LEU A 263 -31.95 -2.91 -2.41
N ALA A 264 -30.98 -3.43 -1.64
CA ALA A 264 -30.41 -2.79 -0.46
C ALA A 264 -29.02 -2.25 -0.80
N GLN A 265 -28.82 -0.93 -0.68
CA GLN A 265 -27.54 -0.26 -0.94
C GLN A 265 -26.90 0.22 0.36
N SER A 266 -25.57 0.16 0.41
CA SER A 266 -24.80 0.66 1.56
C SER A 266 -23.61 1.50 1.12
N PHE A 267 -23.53 2.74 1.61
CA PHE A 267 -22.40 3.64 1.34
C PHE A 267 -21.28 3.54 2.39
N ALA A 268 -21.39 2.56 3.29
CA ALA A 268 -20.46 2.40 4.40
C ALA A 268 -19.02 2.07 3.95
N LYS A 269 -18.83 1.37 2.83
CA LYS A 269 -17.50 0.96 2.34
C LYS A 269 -16.98 1.88 1.24
N ASN A 270 -17.74 2.01 0.16
CA ASN A 270 -17.33 2.82 -1.00
C ASN A 270 -17.24 4.33 -0.72
N MET A 271 -17.88 4.86 0.33
CA MET A 271 -17.62 6.24 0.79
C MET A 271 -16.95 6.29 2.17
N GLY A 272 -16.55 5.15 2.75
CA GLY A 272 -16.04 5.11 4.13
C GLY A 272 -17.02 5.60 5.22
N LEU A 273 -18.30 5.81 4.88
CA LEU A 273 -19.35 6.36 5.76
C LEU A 273 -19.90 5.32 6.74
N TYR A 274 -19.00 4.56 7.38
CA TYR A 274 -19.33 3.46 8.29
C TYR A 274 -20.21 3.92 9.46
N GLY A 275 -19.80 5.00 10.14
CA GLY A 275 -20.47 5.57 11.32
C GLY A 275 -21.73 6.35 10.99
N GLU A 276 -21.75 7.06 9.86
CA GLU A 276 -22.88 7.90 9.41
C GLU A 276 -24.13 7.11 8.99
N ARG A 277 -24.00 5.78 8.85
CA ARG A 277 -25.09 4.85 8.53
C ARG A 277 -25.87 5.21 7.26
N VAL A 278 -25.16 5.54 6.19
CA VAL A 278 -25.78 5.92 4.90
C VAL A 278 -26.09 4.69 4.03
N GLY A 279 -27.30 4.64 3.48
CA GLY A 279 -27.79 3.56 2.61
C GLY A 279 -29.16 3.90 2.01
N ALA A 280 -29.61 3.05 1.08
CA ALA A 280 -30.93 3.17 0.45
C ALA A 280 -31.58 1.80 0.28
N PHE A 281 -32.91 1.76 0.28
CA PHE A 281 -33.71 0.62 -0.12
C PHE A 281 -34.56 1.00 -1.32
N THR A 282 -34.58 0.14 -2.35
CA THR A 282 -35.40 0.32 -3.55
C THR A 282 -36.22 -0.92 -3.83
N VAL A 283 -37.48 -0.71 -4.24
CA VAL A 283 -38.30 -1.72 -4.93
C VAL A 283 -38.50 -1.25 -6.36
N ILE A 284 -38.31 -2.14 -7.34
CA ILE A 284 -38.69 -1.91 -8.75
C ILE A 284 -40.09 -2.47 -8.95
N CYS A 285 -40.93 -1.72 -9.66
CA CYS A 285 -42.35 -1.98 -9.87
C CYS A 285 -42.71 -2.02 -11.36
N SER A 286 -43.93 -2.46 -11.68
CA SER A 286 -44.40 -2.56 -13.06
C SER A 286 -44.69 -1.20 -13.72
N ASN A 287 -45.00 -0.16 -12.94
CA ASN A 287 -45.30 1.20 -13.42
C ASN A 287 -45.15 2.25 -12.28
N GLN A 288 -45.26 3.54 -12.64
CA GLN A 288 -45.15 4.66 -11.69
C GLN A 288 -46.25 4.63 -10.60
N GLU A 289 -47.50 4.32 -10.93
CA GLU A 289 -48.62 4.30 -9.98
C GLU A 289 -48.41 3.24 -8.89
N GLU A 290 -47.86 2.09 -9.26
CA GLU A 290 -47.44 1.07 -8.30
C GLU A 290 -46.25 1.54 -7.44
N ALA A 291 -45.24 2.17 -8.03
CA ALA A 291 -44.11 2.72 -7.28
C ALA A 291 -44.56 3.77 -6.24
N GLU A 292 -45.54 4.61 -6.56
CA GLU A 292 -46.14 5.57 -5.62
C GLU A 292 -46.88 4.89 -4.46
N ARG A 293 -47.65 3.82 -4.73
CA ARG A 293 -48.27 3.00 -3.68
C ARG A 293 -47.23 2.33 -2.78
N VAL A 294 -46.20 1.70 -3.37
CA VAL A 294 -45.12 1.05 -2.62
C VAL A 294 -44.38 2.08 -1.75
N LEU A 295 -44.04 3.24 -2.29
CA LEU A 295 -43.40 4.33 -1.56
C LEU A 295 -44.25 4.82 -0.37
N SER A 296 -45.59 4.84 -0.49
CA SER A 296 -46.48 5.17 0.63
C SER A 296 -46.40 4.13 1.76
N GLN A 297 -46.32 2.83 1.42
CA GLN A 297 -46.19 1.76 2.40
C GLN A 297 -44.80 1.73 3.06
N LEU A 298 -43.73 2.02 2.30
CA LEU A 298 -42.39 2.15 2.88
C LEU A 298 -42.31 3.28 3.90
N LYS A 299 -42.98 4.42 3.65
CA LYS A 299 -43.10 5.51 4.64
C LYS A 299 -43.82 5.05 5.92
N ILE A 300 -44.91 4.29 5.80
CA ILE A 300 -45.65 3.72 6.94
C ILE A 300 -44.77 2.74 7.75
N ILE A 301 -43.92 1.95 7.08
CA ILE A 301 -42.97 1.02 7.73
C ILE A 301 -41.85 1.78 8.45
N ILE A 302 -41.28 2.82 7.84
CA ILE A 302 -40.15 3.59 8.38
C ILE A 302 -40.56 4.45 9.59
N ARG A 303 -41.74 5.07 9.55
CA ARG A 303 -42.21 6.03 10.57
C ARG A 303 -42.15 5.51 12.02
N PRO A 304 -42.59 4.28 12.36
CA PRO A 304 -42.46 3.71 13.70
C PRO A 304 -41.09 3.11 14.01
N MET A 305 -40.25 2.81 13.00
CA MET A 305 -38.90 2.27 13.23
C MET A 305 -37.89 3.36 13.61
N ILE A 306 -37.86 4.47 12.87
CA ILE A 306 -36.84 5.53 13.02
C ILE A 306 -37.38 6.95 12.88
N SER A 307 -38.69 7.15 12.69
CA SER A 307 -39.30 8.44 12.27
C SER A 307 -38.89 8.90 10.87
N ASN A 308 -37.63 9.28 10.71
CA ASN A 308 -36.98 9.72 9.48
C ASN A 308 -35.47 9.41 9.58
N PRO A 309 -34.74 9.27 8.45
CA PRO A 309 -33.35 8.84 8.46
C PRO A 309 -32.36 10.01 8.68
N PRO A 310 -31.12 9.75 9.15
CA PRO A 310 -30.14 10.78 9.49
C PRO A 310 -29.65 11.57 8.27
N ILE A 311 -29.53 12.89 8.41
CA ILE A 311 -29.27 13.80 7.27
C ILE A 311 -27.79 13.94 6.87
N HIS A 312 -26.84 13.85 7.81
CA HIS A 312 -25.47 14.34 7.59
C HIS A 312 -24.73 13.58 6.49
N GLY A 313 -24.48 12.29 6.69
CA GLY A 313 -23.86 11.45 5.66
C GLY A 313 -24.67 11.34 4.35
N ALA A 314 -26.00 11.50 4.39
CA ALA A 314 -26.82 11.52 3.18
C ALA A 314 -26.63 12.80 2.35
N ARG A 315 -26.45 13.96 3.00
CA ARG A 315 -26.02 15.20 2.33
C ARG A 315 -24.62 15.07 1.73
N ILE A 316 -23.67 14.43 2.45
CA ILE A 316 -22.33 14.13 1.93
C ILE A 316 -22.41 13.28 0.65
N ALA A 317 -23.12 12.14 0.71
CA ALA A 317 -23.26 11.24 -0.43
C ALA A 317 -24.02 11.89 -1.61
N ALA A 318 -25.07 12.68 -1.34
CA ALA A 318 -25.78 13.46 -2.37
C ALA A 318 -24.85 14.47 -3.06
N LYS A 319 -24.08 15.24 -2.27
CA LYS A 319 -23.14 16.24 -2.78
C LYS A 319 -22.04 15.60 -3.62
N ILE A 320 -21.46 14.47 -3.20
CA ILE A 320 -20.47 13.73 -4.00
C ILE A 320 -21.06 13.22 -5.32
N LEU A 321 -22.28 12.65 -5.30
CA LEU A 321 -22.88 12.05 -6.49
C LEU A 321 -23.53 13.07 -7.44
N GLY A 322 -23.87 14.28 -6.96
CA GLY A 322 -24.49 15.36 -7.72
C GLY A 322 -23.50 16.35 -8.34
N ASP A 323 -22.24 16.34 -7.90
CA ASP A 323 -21.17 17.26 -8.30
C ASP A 323 -20.14 16.50 -9.16
N SER A 324 -19.84 16.98 -10.37
CA SER A 324 -18.97 16.27 -11.32
C SER A 324 -17.57 16.03 -10.77
N ASP A 325 -17.02 17.02 -10.07
CA ASP A 325 -15.62 17.05 -9.70
C ASP A 325 -15.40 16.23 -8.44
N LEU A 326 -16.30 16.34 -7.46
CA LEU A 326 -16.34 15.45 -6.30
C LEU A 326 -16.64 14.00 -6.71
N ARG A 327 -17.51 13.75 -7.70
CA ARG A 327 -17.77 12.39 -8.21
C ARG A 327 -16.52 11.77 -8.82
N GLN A 328 -15.75 12.52 -9.62
CA GLN A 328 -14.50 12.00 -10.20
C GLN A 328 -13.42 11.75 -9.13
N LYS A 329 -13.26 12.66 -8.15
CA LYS A 329 -12.38 12.44 -6.99
C LYS A 329 -12.79 11.19 -6.21
N TRP A 330 -14.08 10.99 -5.98
CA TRP A 330 -14.61 9.81 -5.29
C TRP A 330 -14.39 8.51 -6.06
N LEU A 331 -14.56 8.51 -7.39
CA LEU A 331 -14.26 7.35 -8.22
C LEU A 331 -12.76 6.99 -8.15
N ALA A 332 -11.87 7.98 -8.15
CA ALA A 332 -10.44 7.77 -7.96
C ALA A 332 -10.10 7.24 -6.55
N ASP A 333 -10.69 7.82 -5.50
CA ASP A 333 -10.52 7.35 -4.10
C ASP A 333 -10.95 5.87 -3.96
N VAL A 334 -12.11 5.51 -4.54
CA VAL A 334 -12.65 4.14 -4.49
C VAL A 334 -11.79 3.17 -5.27
N LYS A 335 -11.33 3.55 -6.47
CA LYS A 335 -10.41 2.75 -7.27
C LYS A 335 -9.11 2.49 -6.50
N SER A 336 -8.51 3.52 -5.88
CA SER A 336 -7.30 3.38 -5.06
C SER A 336 -7.48 2.37 -3.91
N MET A 337 -8.62 2.41 -3.19
CA MET A 337 -8.90 1.42 -2.14
C MET A 337 -9.01 -0.01 -2.69
N ALA A 338 -9.62 -0.19 -3.85
CA ALA A 338 -9.76 -1.50 -4.49
C ALA A 338 -8.41 -2.02 -5.03
N ASP A 339 -7.65 -1.17 -5.73
CA ASP A 339 -6.31 -1.48 -6.24
C ASP A 339 -5.38 -1.94 -5.10
N ARG A 340 -5.41 -1.24 -3.95
CA ARG A 340 -4.63 -1.65 -2.76
C ARG A 340 -5.03 -3.03 -2.27
N ILE A 341 -6.33 -3.31 -2.15
CA ILE A 341 -6.83 -4.63 -1.71
C ILE A 341 -6.40 -5.74 -2.68
N ILE A 342 -6.44 -5.49 -3.98
CA ILE A 342 -6.00 -6.43 -5.02
C ILE A 342 -4.48 -6.68 -4.88
N SER A 343 -3.68 -5.63 -4.70
CA SER A 343 -2.24 -5.73 -4.44
C SER A 343 -1.93 -6.55 -3.18
N MET A 344 -2.64 -6.31 -2.08
CA MET A 344 -2.50 -7.09 -0.83
C MET A 344 -2.85 -8.57 -1.01
N ARG A 345 -3.78 -8.92 -1.91
CA ARG A 345 -4.12 -10.32 -2.22
C ARG A 345 -2.98 -11.03 -2.96
N VAL A 346 -2.39 -10.36 -3.95
CA VAL A 346 -1.22 -10.87 -4.70
C VAL A 346 -0.03 -11.06 -3.75
N GLN A 347 0.32 -10.03 -2.98
CA GLN A 347 1.43 -10.08 -2.02
C GLN A 347 1.23 -11.19 -0.96
N LEU A 348 0.02 -11.35 -0.41
CA LEU A 348 -0.24 -12.41 0.56
C LEU A 348 -0.06 -13.82 -0.04
N LYS A 349 -0.55 -14.05 -1.26
CA LYS A 349 -0.35 -15.32 -1.98
C LYS A 349 1.14 -15.60 -2.19
N GLU A 350 1.89 -14.63 -2.70
CA GLU A 350 3.32 -14.76 -3.00
C GLU A 350 4.13 -15.03 -1.73
N LEU A 351 3.87 -14.29 -0.64
CA LEU A 351 4.52 -14.52 0.65
C LEU A 351 4.24 -15.93 1.22
N LEU A 352 3.02 -16.46 1.06
CA LEU A 352 2.67 -17.82 1.48
C LEU A 352 3.40 -18.89 0.66
N VAL A 353 3.54 -18.69 -0.65
CA VAL A 353 4.30 -19.59 -1.54
C VAL A 353 5.80 -19.54 -1.21
N ASN A 354 6.37 -18.34 -1.06
CA ASN A 354 7.79 -18.13 -0.76
C ASN A 354 8.17 -18.62 0.65
N ALA A 355 7.23 -18.64 1.59
CA ALA A 355 7.39 -19.29 2.90
C ALA A 355 7.34 -20.84 2.84
N GLY A 356 7.27 -21.44 1.65
CA GLY A 356 7.32 -22.89 1.43
C GLY A 356 5.98 -23.61 1.54
N SER A 357 4.85 -22.89 1.55
CA SER A 357 3.53 -23.51 1.68
C SER A 357 3.17 -24.36 0.45
N GLN A 358 2.88 -25.64 0.69
CA GLN A 358 2.51 -26.60 -0.36
C GLN A 358 1.01 -26.56 -0.72
N ARG A 359 0.22 -25.67 -0.11
CA ARG A 359 -1.20 -25.48 -0.41
C ARG A 359 -1.36 -24.57 -1.64
N ASN A 360 -2.32 -24.87 -2.51
CA ASN A 360 -2.74 -23.92 -3.54
C ASN A 360 -3.44 -22.70 -2.88
N TRP A 361 -2.91 -21.51 -3.13
CA TRP A 361 -3.41 -20.23 -2.61
C TRP A 361 -3.97 -19.30 -3.70
N ASN A 362 -4.22 -19.80 -4.92
CA ASN A 362 -4.78 -19.00 -6.02
C ASN A 362 -6.10 -18.32 -5.66
N HIS A 363 -6.94 -18.97 -4.85
CA HIS A 363 -8.23 -18.44 -4.39
C HIS A 363 -8.10 -17.10 -3.65
N ILE A 364 -6.95 -16.74 -3.08
CA ILE A 364 -6.73 -15.41 -2.49
C ILE A 364 -6.83 -14.31 -3.55
N VAL A 365 -6.36 -14.58 -4.78
CA VAL A 365 -6.36 -13.64 -5.92
C VAL A 365 -7.61 -13.78 -6.78
N ASP A 366 -8.16 -15.00 -6.90
CA ASP A 366 -9.41 -15.24 -7.64
C ASP A 366 -10.65 -14.66 -6.90
N GLN A 367 -10.56 -14.49 -5.58
CA GLN A 367 -11.55 -13.80 -4.75
C GLN A 367 -11.38 -12.27 -4.78
N ILE A 368 -12.49 -11.53 -4.71
CA ILE A 368 -12.57 -10.08 -4.87
C ILE A 368 -13.04 -9.35 -3.59
N GLY A 369 -12.83 -8.04 -3.53
CA GLY A 369 -13.27 -7.16 -2.44
C GLY A 369 -12.54 -7.39 -1.11
N MET A 370 -13.13 -6.95 0.00
CA MET A 370 -12.43 -6.85 1.29
C MET A 370 -12.08 -8.19 1.96
N PHE A 371 -12.82 -9.25 1.68
CA PHE A 371 -12.76 -10.49 2.46
C PHE A 371 -12.23 -11.67 1.65
N CYS A 372 -11.38 -12.48 2.27
CA CYS A 372 -10.92 -13.75 1.73
C CYS A 372 -11.33 -14.88 2.69
N TYR A 373 -11.94 -15.93 2.15
CA TYR A 373 -12.05 -17.21 2.85
C TYR A 373 -10.75 -17.97 2.62
N THR A 374 -9.87 -17.98 3.64
CA THR A 374 -8.56 -18.65 3.56
C THR A 374 -8.68 -20.17 3.44
N GLY A 375 -9.80 -20.72 3.92
CA GLY A 375 -9.99 -22.17 4.08
C GLY A 375 -9.11 -22.76 5.17
N LEU A 376 -8.69 -21.98 6.17
CA LEU A 376 -8.12 -22.46 7.43
C LEU A 376 -9.22 -23.08 8.32
N ASN A 377 -8.87 -24.12 9.08
CA ASN A 377 -9.79 -24.73 10.03
C ASN A 377 -9.80 -23.98 11.40
N PRO A 378 -10.77 -24.22 12.30
CA PRO A 378 -10.85 -23.52 13.58
C PRO A 378 -9.61 -23.68 14.47
N GLU A 379 -8.94 -24.84 14.40
CA GLU A 379 -7.73 -25.15 15.18
C GLU A 379 -6.55 -24.30 14.69
N GLN A 380 -6.38 -24.15 13.38
CA GLN A 380 -5.39 -23.27 12.76
C GLN A 380 -5.67 -21.80 13.09
N VAL A 381 -6.94 -21.38 13.12
CA VAL A 381 -7.35 -20.04 13.57
C VAL A 381 -7.01 -19.82 15.05
N ASP A 382 -7.22 -20.82 15.92
CA ASP A 382 -6.84 -20.75 17.33
C ASP A 382 -5.32 -20.65 17.50
N ARG A 383 -4.53 -21.39 16.72
CA ARG A 383 -3.07 -21.28 16.74
C ARG A 383 -2.60 -19.89 16.29
N LEU A 384 -3.15 -19.35 15.20
CA LEU A 384 -2.88 -17.98 14.75
C LEU A 384 -3.21 -16.93 15.82
N THR A 385 -4.33 -17.11 16.54
CA THR A 385 -4.75 -16.20 17.60
C THR A 385 -3.85 -16.31 18.83
N ASN A 386 -3.58 -17.53 19.32
CA ASN A 386 -2.95 -17.77 20.62
C ASN A 386 -1.40 -17.77 20.56
N GLU A 387 -0.80 -18.27 19.47
CA GLU A 387 0.66 -18.34 19.31
C GLU A 387 1.24 -17.07 18.65
N PHE A 388 0.45 -16.37 17.82
CA PHE A 388 0.94 -15.28 16.95
C PHE A 388 0.20 -13.94 17.10
N SER A 389 -0.86 -13.87 17.92
CA SER A 389 -1.72 -12.66 18.06
C SER A 389 -2.34 -12.18 16.74
N ILE A 390 -2.65 -13.11 15.82
CA ILE A 390 -3.32 -12.81 14.54
C ILE A 390 -4.81 -13.14 14.68
N TYR A 391 -5.63 -12.10 14.74
CA TYR A 391 -7.05 -12.17 15.06
C TYR A 391 -7.90 -12.22 13.78
N LEU A 392 -8.57 -13.34 13.55
CA LEU A 392 -9.48 -13.61 12.43
C LEU A 392 -10.72 -14.38 12.92
N THR A 393 -11.76 -14.54 12.09
CA THR A 393 -12.96 -15.30 12.50
C THR A 393 -12.74 -16.81 12.38
N LYS A 394 -13.45 -17.59 13.21
CA LYS A 394 -13.32 -19.05 13.35
C LYS A 394 -13.58 -19.86 12.08
N ASP A 395 -14.26 -19.27 11.11
CA ASP A 395 -14.54 -19.80 9.77
C ASP A 395 -13.40 -19.57 8.76
N GLY A 396 -12.29 -18.96 9.18
CA GLY A 396 -11.13 -18.68 8.33
C GLY A 396 -11.28 -17.43 7.46
N ARG A 397 -12.28 -16.56 7.68
CA ARG A 397 -12.36 -15.26 7.00
C ARG A 397 -11.26 -14.32 7.48
N ILE A 398 -10.54 -13.70 6.54
CA ILE A 398 -9.68 -12.55 6.79
C ILE A 398 -10.18 -11.30 6.04
N SER A 399 -9.85 -10.13 6.58
CA SER A 399 -10.02 -8.82 5.96
C SER A 399 -8.70 -8.38 5.37
N MET A 400 -8.62 -8.30 4.04
CA MET A 400 -7.41 -7.91 3.30
C MET A 400 -6.94 -6.49 3.62
N ALA A 401 -7.85 -5.63 4.09
CA ALA A 401 -7.53 -4.27 4.54
C ALA A 401 -6.58 -4.24 5.75
N GLY A 402 -6.46 -5.33 6.52
CA GLY A 402 -5.54 -5.45 7.66
C GLY A 402 -4.10 -5.82 7.29
N VAL A 403 -3.79 -6.01 6.00
CA VAL A 403 -2.44 -6.24 5.49
C VAL A 403 -1.79 -4.88 5.11
N THR A 404 -0.50 -4.74 5.37
CA THR A 404 0.24 -3.46 5.32
C THR A 404 1.63 -3.63 4.72
N SER A 405 2.04 -2.75 3.80
CA SER A 405 3.39 -2.73 3.22
C SER A 405 4.01 -1.33 3.38
N GLU A 406 4.96 -1.17 4.30
CA GLU A 406 5.44 0.15 4.77
C GLU A 406 6.86 0.44 4.27
N CYS A 407 7.01 1.48 3.44
CA CYS A 407 8.29 2.10 3.10
C CYS A 407 8.34 3.51 3.72
N LEU A 408 9.47 3.89 4.32
CA LEU A 408 9.69 5.21 4.90
C LEU A 408 10.81 5.93 4.14
N LEU A 409 10.51 7.09 3.56
CA LEU A 409 11.48 7.93 2.87
C LEU A 409 11.76 9.16 3.73
N ILE A 410 12.98 9.28 4.26
CA ILE A 410 13.38 10.41 5.12
C ILE A 410 14.13 11.43 4.27
N VAL A 411 13.69 12.69 4.30
CA VAL A 411 14.23 13.79 3.46
C VAL A 411 14.45 15.06 4.29
N PRO A 412 15.36 15.97 3.88
CA PRO A 412 15.43 17.30 4.48
C PRO A 412 14.12 18.05 4.25
N LYS A 413 13.69 18.86 5.22
CA LYS A 413 12.44 19.63 5.14
C LYS A 413 12.45 20.61 3.97
N THR A 414 13.58 21.26 3.70
CA THR A 414 13.80 22.11 2.51
C THR A 414 13.50 21.39 1.19
N LYS A 415 13.79 20.08 1.11
CA LYS A 415 13.61 19.27 -0.10
C LYS A 415 12.27 18.52 -0.18
N SER A 416 11.50 18.51 0.91
CA SER A 416 10.24 17.77 1.00
C SER A 416 9.24 18.15 -0.12
N ALA A 417 9.10 19.44 -0.43
CA ALA A 417 8.19 19.89 -1.50
C ALA A 417 8.61 19.40 -2.90
N PHE A 418 9.92 19.37 -3.17
CA PHE A 418 10.49 18.87 -4.43
C PHE A 418 10.30 17.35 -4.57
N VAL A 419 10.58 16.59 -3.51
CA VAL A 419 10.38 15.12 -3.51
C VAL A 419 8.90 14.75 -3.64
N ASN A 420 8.00 15.46 -2.94
CA ASN A 420 6.55 15.28 -3.13
C ASN A 420 6.12 15.53 -4.58
N LYS A 421 6.69 16.54 -5.24
CA LYS A 421 6.42 16.83 -6.65
C LYS A 421 6.91 15.70 -7.58
N LEU A 422 8.16 15.25 -7.43
CA LEU A 422 8.72 14.14 -8.23
C LEU A 422 7.93 12.83 -8.10
N LEU A 423 7.35 12.57 -6.92
CA LEU A 423 6.53 11.39 -6.66
C LEU A 423 5.08 11.51 -7.18
N SER A 424 4.64 12.71 -7.58
CA SER A 424 3.25 12.98 -8.00
C SER A 424 3.09 13.48 -9.42
N ASP A 425 4.13 14.03 -10.06
CA ASP A 425 4.06 14.58 -11.42
C ASP A 425 4.36 13.58 -12.55
N GLY A 426 4.62 12.30 -12.22
CA GLY A 426 4.88 11.25 -13.20
C GLY A 426 6.27 11.31 -13.85
N SER A 427 7.19 12.13 -13.32
CA SER A 427 8.61 12.15 -13.77
C SER A 427 9.35 10.85 -13.47
N LEU A 428 8.95 10.12 -12.42
CA LEU A 428 9.49 8.82 -12.04
C LEU A 428 8.62 7.66 -12.59
N PRO A 429 9.19 6.46 -12.81
CA PRO A 429 8.41 5.23 -12.99
C PRO A 429 7.44 5.04 -11.82
N SER A 430 6.25 4.49 -12.09
CA SER A 430 5.24 4.31 -11.05
C SER A 430 5.76 3.42 -9.92
N LEU A 431 5.56 3.89 -8.68
CA LEU A 431 5.90 3.19 -7.45
C LEU A 431 4.66 2.56 -6.79
N ASP A 432 3.60 2.29 -7.56
CA ASP A 432 2.27 1.89 -7.04
C ASP A 432 2.26 0.59 -6.21
N GLN A 433 3.36 -0.16 -6.23
CA GLN A 433 3.59 -1.35 -5.41
C GLN A 433 4.11 -1.03 -3.99
N LEU A 434 4.51 0.21 -3.71
CA LEU A 434 5.12 0.67 -2.45
C LEU A 434 4.36 1.86 -1.86
N ILE A 435 3.90 1.74 -0.61
CA ILE A 435 3.41 2.90 0.13
C ILE A 435 4.61 3.62 0.75
N VAL A 436 5.03 4.71 0.10
CA VAL A 436 6.10 5.60 0.55
C VAL A 436 5.54 6.63 1.52
N THR A 437 5.88 6.52 2.81
CA THR A 437 5.61 7.58 3.80
C THR A 437 6.81 8.53 3.84
N ILE A 438 6.62 9.77 3.41
CA ILE A 438 7.66 10.80 3.49
C ILE A 438 7.73 11.34 4.92
N LEU A 439 8.95 11.36 5.47
CA LEU A 439 9.29 11.93 6.77
C LEU A 439 10.28 13.05 6.54
N SER A 440 10.11 14.19 7.21
CA SER A 440 11.10 15.27 7.23
C SER A 440 11.91 15.27 8.51
N PHE A 441 13.14 15.77 8.42
CA PHE A 441 13.93 16.28 9.54
C PHE A 441 14.18 17.77 9.30
N ASP A 442 14.24 18.57 10.37
CA ASP A 442 14.50 20.00 10.28
C ASP A 442 15.98 20.26 9.92
N ASP A 443 16.21 21.05 8.86
CA ASP A 443 17.53 21.40 8.32
C ASP A 443 17.76 22.92 8.24
N GLU A 444 16.97 23.71 8.97
CA GLU A 444 16.90 25.18 8.85
C GLU A 444 17.15 25.98 10.16
N GLU A 445 17.56 25.34 11.27
CA GLU A 445 17.85 26.09 12.51
C GLU A 445 19.16 26.88 12.40
N GLU A 446 19.09 28.22 12.48
CA GLU A 446 20.26 29.11 12.50
C GLU A 446 21.18 28.77 13.69
N GLY A 447 22.33 28.14 13.39
CA GLY A 447 23.31 27.71 14.38
C GLY A 447 23.27 26.22 14.76
N ALA A 448 22.44 25.40 14.11
CA ALA A 448 22.49 23.95 14.28
C ALA A 448 23.76 23.33 13.68
N GLU A 449 24.28 22.28 14.33
CA GLU A 449 25.33 21.42 13.78
C GLU A 449 24.79 20.63 12.58
N GLU A 450 25.62 20.32 11.58
CA GLU A 450 25.21 19.53 10.42
C GLU A 450 24.72 18.13 10.87
N PHE A 451 23.42 17.85 10.72
CA PHE A 451 22.85 16.56 11.10
C PHE A 451 23.44 15.41 10.28
N GLY A 452 24.07 14.46 10.97
CA GLY A 452 24.55 13.23 10.35
C GLY A 452 23.47 12.16 10.20
N THR A 453 23.81 11.09 9.47
CA THR A 453 22.88 10.01 9.14
C THR A 453 22.33 9.25 10.36
N ALA A 454 23.06 9.20 11.48
CA ALA A 454 22.60 8.63 12.73
C ALA A 454 21.64 9.58 13.49
N ASP A 455 21.86 10.90 13.43
CA ASP A 455 20.95 11.89 14.04
C ASP A 455 19.57 11.87 13.35
N VAL A 456 19.56 11.83 12.02
CA VAL A 456 18.35 11.73 11.20
C VAL A 456 17.56 10.44 11.53
N LEU A 457 18.25 9.33 11.77
CA LEU A 457 17.65 8.08 12.22
C LEU A 457 17.15 8.16 13.67
N LEU A 458 17.86 8.85 14.56
CA LEU A 458 17.46 9.05 15.95
C LEU A 458 16.15 9.85 16.05
N GLN A 459 16.00 10.95 15.30
CA GLN A 459 14.76 11.74 15.23
C GLN A 459 13.56 10.90 14.75
N ASN A 460 13.80 9.87 13.94
CA ASN A 460 12.77 9.03 13.32
C ASN A 460 12.65 7.63 13.97
N LEU A 461 13.42 7.35 15.02
CA LEU A 461 13.60 6.01 15.59
C LEU A 461 12.29 5.38 16.10
N ASP A 462 11.40 6.18 16.66
CA ASP A 462 10.10 5.74 17.19
C ASP A 462 9.08 5.39 16.08
N LYS A 463 9.37 5.77 14.82
CA LYS A 463 8.59 5.39 13.63
C LYS A 463 8.99 4.00 13.09
N LEU A 464 10.21 3.54 13.36
CA LEU A 464 10.71 2.23 12.97
C LEU A 464 10.16 1.13 13.91
N LYS A 465 9.23 0.29 13.44
CA LYS A 465 8.51 -0.69 14.28
C LYS A 465 8.81 -2.17 13.98
N LYS A 466 9.42 -2.48 12.84
CA LYS A 466 9.70 -3.87 12.44
C LYS A 466 10.94 -4.41 13.19
N LYS A 467 11.03 -5.72 13.39
CA LYS A 467 12.12 -6.38 14.16
C LYS A 467 13.49 -6.15 13.51
N ASN A 468 13.55 -6.32 12.20
CA ASN A 468 14.70 -6.02 11.35
C ASN A 468 14.32 -4.79 10.53
N VAL A 469 15.26 -3.87 10.35
CA VAL A 469 15.13 -2.66 9.53
C VAL A 469 16.18 -2.75 8.44
N LEU A 470 15.74 -2.58 7.19
CA LEU A 470 16.65 -2.36 6.07
C LEU A 470 16.85 -0.85 5.93
N ILE A 471 18.09 -0.39 6.09
CA ILE A 471 18.49 1.00 5.87
C ILE A 471 19.17 1.04 4.51
N VAL A 472 18.65 1.89 3.62
CA VAL A 472 19.15 2.10 2.26
C VAL A 472 19.46 3.57 2.11
N SER A 473 20.70 3.89 1.75
CA SER A 473 21.10 5.27 1.45
C SER A 473 20.56 5.72 0.09
N GLY A 474 20.16 6.99 -0.02
CA GLY A 474 19.57 7.57 -1.24
C GLY A 474 20.53 7.74 -2.42
N ASP A 475 21.82 7.47 -2.20
CA ASP A 475 22.90 7.45 -3.20
C ASP A 475 23.15 6.05 -3.80
N LEU A 476 22.49 5.00 -3.30
CA LEU A 476 22.66 3.64 -3.80
C LEU A 476 21.86 3.41 -5.08
N ILE A 477 22.52 2.87 -6.10
CA ILE A 477 21.89 2.33 -7.30
C ILE A 477 22.37 0.88 -7.46
N THR A 478 21.43 -0.06 -7.64
CA THR A 478 21.76 -1.48 -7.83
C THR A 478 20.63 -2.28 -8.48
N ASP A 479 20.97 -3.35 -9.22
CA ASP A 479 20.05 -4.41 -9.67
C ASP A 479 20.21 -5.73 -8.86
N LEU A 480 20.92 -5.69 -7.71
CA LEU A 480 21.15 -6.84 -6.84
C LEU A 480 19.88 -7.19 -6.03
N THR A 481 19.37 -8.41 -6.19
CA THR A 481 18.27 -8.93 -5.37
C THR A 481 18.73 -9.16 -3.91
N LEU A 482 18.15 -8.43 -2.95
CA LEU A 482 18.57 -8.48 -1.54
C LEU A 482 18.09 -9.72 -0.77
N GLU A 483 17.33 -10.62 -1.39
CA GLU A 483 16.68 -11.76 -0.74
C GLU A 483 17.69 -12.67 -0.02
N GLU A 484 18.82 -12.98 -0.65
CA GLU A 484 19.86 -13.84 -0.06
C GLU A 484 20.59 -13.16 1.11
N MET A 485 20.86 -11.86 1.00
CA MET A 485 21.42 -11.06 2.11
C MET A 485 20.48 -11.03 3.32
N LEU A 486 19.17 -10.89 3.09
CA LEU A 486 18.17 -10.90 4.16
C LEU A 486 18.04 -12.28 4.80
N LYS A 487 17.99 -13.35 4.00
CA LYS A 487 18.05 -14.75 4.49
C LYS A 487 19.31 -14.99 5.33
N PHE A 488 20.47 -14.54 4.87
CA PHE A 488 21.73 -14.65 5.60
C PHE A 488 21.69 -13.87 6.93
N HIS A 489 21.19 -12.63 6.94
CA HIS A 489 21.02 -11.84 8.16
C HIS A 489 20.14 -12.55 9.21
N GLU A 490 19.05 -13.20 8.79
CA GLU A 490 18.16 -13.94 9.68
C GLU A 490 18.75 -15.27 10.15
N ASN A 491 19.35 -16.06 9.25
CA ASN A 491 19.96 -17.37 9.55
C ASN A 491 21.12 -17.25 10.55
N GLU A 492 22.02 -16.28 10.36
CA GLU A 492 23.11 -16.01 11.31
C GLU A 492 22.63 -15.28 12.58
N ASN A 493 21.33 -14.97 12.68
CA ASN A 493 20.72 -14.18 13.74
C ASN A 493 21.52 -12.89 13.99
N SER A 494 21.97 -12.25 12.90
CA SER A 494 22.85 -11.09 12.89
C SER A 494 22.23 -9.89 13.62
N VAL A 495 23.06 -9.00 14.18
CA VAL A 495 22.60 -7.68 14.67
C VAL A 495 22.75 -6.61 13.58
N LEU A 496 23.75 -6.76 12.72
CA LEU A 496 24.08 -5.88 11.61
C LEU A 496 24.68 -6.72 10.48
N THR A 497 24.10 -6.65 9.29
CA THR A 497 24.74 -7.15 8.06
C THR A 497 24.94 -5.97 7.10
N CYS A 498 26.19 -5.68 6.75
CA CYS A 498 26.55 -4.64 5.79
C CYS A 498 26.74 -5.25 4.40
N LEU A 499 26.22 -4.60 3.36
CA LEU A 499 26.50 -4.98 1.98
C LEU A 499 27.80 -4.32 1.50
N LEU A 500 28.77 -5.14 1.08
CA LEU A 500 30.06 -4.69 0.57
C LEU A 500 30.19 -5.08 -0.92
N THR A 501 30.72 -4.17 -1.74
CA THR A 501 31.08 -4.42 -3.15
C THR A 501 32.58 -4.58 -3.29
N ASP A 502 33.05 -5.46 -4.18
CA ASP A 502 34.46 -5.59 -4.55
C ASP A 502 34.83 -4.81 -5.84
N SER A 503 33.81 -4.19 -6.44
CA SER A 503 33.85 -3.52 -7.73
C SER A 503 33.15 -2.15 -7.66
N PRO A 504 33.54 -1.26 -6.72
CA PRO A 504 32.89 0.04 -6.56
C PRO A 504 33.08 0.92 -7.80
N LEU A 505 32.01 1.59 -8.22
CA LEU A 505 32.09 2.52 -9.34
C LEU A 505 32.91 3.75 -8.96
N SER A 506 33.97 4.00 -9.72
CA SER A 506 34.89 5.12 -9.51
C SER A 506 35.19 5.80 -10.84
N GLY A 507 35.17 7.13 -10.85
CA GLY A 507 35.40 7.97 -12.01
C GLY A 507 36.24 9.18 -11.67
N ALA A 508 36.96 9.71 -12.66
CA ALA A 508 37.60 11.01 -12.50
C ALA A 508 36.53 12.11 -12.43
N ILE A 509 36.71 13.06 -11.51
CA ILE A 509 35.82 14.21 -11.33
C ILE A 509 36.21 15.26 -12.39
N PRO A 510 35.32 15.63 -13.33
CA PRO A 510 35.60 16.74 -14.24
C PRO A 510 35.59 18.07 -13.48
N GLY A 511 36.24 19.09 -14.02
CA GLY A 511 36.22 20.46 -13.48
C GLY A 511 37.33 20.80 -12.48
N THR A 512 38.07 19.81 -11.95
CA THR A 512 39.19 20.03 -11.02
C THR A 512 40.51 19.55 -11.60
N ASN A 513 41.63 20.07 -11.05
CA ASN A 513 42.99 19.57 -11.30
C ASN A 513 43.42 18.48 -10.30
N GLU A 514 42.50 18.03 -9.44
CA GLU A 514 42.81 17.08 -8.39
C GLU A 514 42.92 15.66 -8.94
N ARG A 515 43.81 14.85 -8.35
CA ARG A 515 43.87 13.42 -8.67
C ARG A 515 42.63 12.75 -8.10
N PRO A 516 42.02 11.77 -8.79
CA PRO A 516 40.88 11.03 -8.24
C PRO A 516 41.25 10.40 -6.89
N LYS A 517 40.60 10.83 -5.81
CA LYS A 517 40.67 10.14 -4.50
C LYS A 517 40.19 8.70 -4.70
N LYS A 518 40.96 7.74 -4.20
CA LYS A 518 40.57 6.33 -4.23
C LYS A 518 39.75 6.02 -2.98
N TYR A 519 38.50 6.49 -2.93
CA TYR A 519 37.58 6.18 -1.82
C TYR A 519 37.55 4.66 -1.56
N ARG A 520 38.09 4.25 -0.40
CA ARG A 520 38.37 2.87 -0.01
C ARG A 520 37.96 2.68 1.44
N ASP A 521 37.56 1.47 1.77
CA ASP A 521 37.38 1.05 3.15
C ASP A 521 38.46 0.05 3.55
N PHE A 522 38.95 0.15 4.78
CA PHE A 522 39.75 -0.90 5.40
C PHE A 522 38.82 -1.87 6.11
N VAL A 523 38.67 -3.07 5.51
CA VAL A 523 37.76 -4.12 6.00
C VAL A 523 38.58 -5.26 6.61
N MET A 524 38.19 -5.70 7.81
CA MET A 524 38.69 -6.94 8.41
C MET A 524 37.53 -7.89 8.68
N PHE A 525 37.62 -9.14 8.24
CA PHE A 525 36.56 -10.13 8.40
C PHE A 525 37.10 -11.56 8.60
N SER A 526 36.28 -12.45 9.14
CA SER A 526 36.55 -13.89 9.17
C SER A 526 36.13 -14.50 7.82
N PRO A 527 37.05 -15.07 7.01
CA PRO A 527 36.70 -15.63 5.70
C PRO A 527 35.88 -16.93 5.78
N GLU A 528 35.83 -17.56 6.96
CA GLU A 528 35.08 -18.80 7.22
C GLU A 528 33.59 -18.54 7.51
N THR A 529 33.24 -17.33 7.96
CA THR A 529 31.90 -17.01 8.47
C THR A 529 31.34 -15.67 7.96
N ASN A 530 32.14 -14.91 7.21
CA ASN A 530 31.90 -13.51 6.85
C ASN A 530 31.64 -12.58 8.07
N GLN A 531 32.00 -12.99 9.29
CA GLN A 531 31.84 -12.14 10.47
C GLN A 531 32.73 -10.91 10.31
N LEU A 532 32.13 -9.72 10.38
CA LEU A 532 32.78 -8.43 10.21
C LEU A 532 33.47 -8.05 11.52
N LEU A 533 34.78 -7.81 11.47
CA LEU A 533 35.63 -7.58 12.64
C LEU A 533 36.05 -6.10 12.76
N TYR A 534 36.19 -5.41 11.63
CA TYR A 534 36.51 -3.98 11.53
C TYR A 534 36.06 -3.43 10.17
N LEU A 535 35.63 -2.16 10.16
CA LEU A 535 35.23 -1.39 8.98
C LEU A 535 35.45 0.09 9.26
N ILE A 536 36.24 0.78 8.44
CA ILE A 536 36.52 2.22 8.52
C ILE A 536 36.90 2.75 7.12
N ASP A 537 36.71 4.05 6.88
CA ASP A 537 37.12 4.73 5.64
C ASP A 537 38.65 4.96 5.60
N GLU A 538 39.24 5.12 4.41
CA GLU A 538 40.68 5.41 4.24
C GLU A 538 41.05 6.81 4.77
N ASP A 539 40.15 7.80 4.64
CA ASP A 539 40.37 9.16 5.16
C ASP A 539 40.26 9.23 6.72
N ASP A 540 39.59 8.26 7.37
CA ASP A 540 39.43 8.17 8.83
C ASP A 540 40.50 7.28 9.52
N PHE A 541 41.34 6.58 8.74
CA PHE A 541 42.31 5.62 9.26
C PHE A 541 43.57 6.33 9.79
N GLY A 542 43.77 6.33 11.11
CA GLY A 542 44.95 6.91 11.76
C GLY A 542 46.21 6.04 11.68
N ASP A 543 47.37 6.65 11.91
CA ASP A 543 48.67 5.95 11.97
C ASP A 543 48.74 4.89 13.10
N ASP A 544 48.01 5.09 14.21
CA ASP A 544 48.05 4.28 15.43
C ASP A 544 46.66 3.69 15.81
N GLU A 545 46.25 2.61 15.14
CA GLU A 545 44.96 1.95 15.39
C GLU A 545 44.92 0.95 16.57
N LYS A 546 43.80 0.93 17.30
CA LYS A 546 43.68 0.18 18.58
C LYS A 546 42.59 -0.90 18.55
N PHE A 547 43.04 -2.16 18.54
CA PHE A 547 42.16 -3.32 18.50
C PHE A 547 42.02 -4.03 19.86
N PRO A 548 40.81 -4.45 20.27
CA PRO A 548 40.62 -5.29 21.44
C PRO A 548 41.35 -6.63 21.30
N ALA A 549 42.21 -7.00 22.26
CA ALA A 549 42.90 -8.29 22.25
C ALA A 549 41.95 -9.51 22.25
N SER A 550 40.67 -9.31 22.59
CA SER A 550 39.61 -10.31 22.45
C SER A 550 39.22 -10.62 21.00
N LEU A 551 39.38 -9.68 20.06
CA LEU A 551 39.10 -9.84 18.63
C LEU A 551 39.98 -10.94 18.03
N PHE A 552 41.30 -10.82 18.21
CA PHE A 552 42.28 -11.83 17.78
C PHE A 552 42.14 -13.18 18.49
N LYS A 553 41.52 -13.21 19.69
CA LYS A 553 41.23 -14.46 20.41
C LYS A 553 39.95 -15.16 19.90
N SER A 554 38.97 -14.40 19.40
CA SER A 554 37.73 -14.97 18.84
C SER A 554 37.81 -15.32 17.37
N SER A 555 38.76 -14.73 16.64
CA SER A 555 38.90 -14.88 15.19
C SER A 555 40.37 -15.17 14.87
N PRO A 556 40.80 -16.46 14.88
CA PRO A 556 42.19 -16.83 14.61
C PRO A 556 42.56 -16.64 13.13
N HIS A 557 41.58 -16.72 12.24
CA HIS A 557 41.72 -16.40 10.82
C HIS A 557 41.05 -15.05 10.55
N ILE A 558 41.85 -14.06 10.14
CA ILE A 558 41.40 -12.72 9.79
C ILE A 558 41.92 -12.41 8.40
N GLN A 559 41.01 -12.10 7.49
CA GLN A 559 41.34 -11.50 6.20
C GLN A 559 41.22 -9.97 6.34
N THR A 560 42.26 -9.25 5.92
CA THR A 560 42.28 -7.80 5.81
C THR A 560 42.26 -7.40 4.33
N SER A 561 41.53 -6.34 3.99
CA SER A 561 41.32 -5.95 2.59
C SER A 561 40.96 -4.48 2.45
N ALA A 562 41.57 -3.83 1.44
CA ALA A 562 41.16 -2.54 0.88
C ALA A 562 40.55 -2.70 -0.53
N LYS A 563 40.10 -3.92 -0.87
CA LYS A 563 39.39 -4.23 -2.13
C LYS A 563 37.90 -3.92 -2.02
N TYR A 564 37.33 -4.16 -0.85
CA TYR A 564 35.89 -4.05 -0.62
C TYR A 564 35.54 -2.62 -0.20
N LYS A 565 34.35 -2.16 -0.61
CA LYS A 565 33.77 -0.88 -0.21
C LYS A 565 32.35 -1.09 0.35
N ASP A 566 32.02 -0.39 1.43
CA ASP A 566 30.66 -0.25 1.93
C ASP A 566 29.84 0.63 0.98
N ILE A 567 28.64 0.18 0.64
CA ILE A 567 27.70 0.91 -0.24
C ILE A 567 26.51 1.51 0.50
N HIS A 568 26.59 1.58 1.83
CA HIS A 568 25.59 2.19 2.71
C HIS A 568 24.20 1.50 2.64
N LEU A 569 24.23 0.16 2.59
CA LEU A 569 23.04 -0.67 2.75
C LEU A 569 23.23 -1.66 3.91
N TYR A 570 22.33 -1.56 4.89
CA TYR A 570 22.46 -2.24 6.17
C TYR A 570 21.15 -2.92 6.58
N ALA A 571 21.20 -4.23 6.83
CA ALA A 571 20.16 -4.94 7.56
C ALA A 571 20.50 -4.89 9.06
N ILE A 572 19.69 -4.19 9.87
CA ILE A 572 19.96 -3.95 11.29
C ILE A 572 18.77 -4.38 12.14
N LYS A 573 19.03 -5.04 13.28
CA LYS A 573 17.98 -5.28 14.28
C LYS A 573 17.54 -3.97 14.93
N ARG A 574 16.23 -3.73 14.97
CA ARG A 574 15.63 -2.53 15.57
C ARG A 574 16.00 -2.34 17.04
N ASP A 575 16.24 -3.43 17.76
CA ASP A 575 16.69 -3.38 19.16
C ASP A 575 18.09 -2.77 19.30
N ALA A 576 18.98 -2.95 18.31
CA ALA A 576 20.30 -2.33 18.28
C ALA A 576 20.23 -0.83 17.99
N LEU A 577 19.28 -0.38 17.16
CA LEU A 577 19.05 1.05 16.90
C LEU A 577 18.60 1.82 18.16
N ASN A 578 18.10 1.15 19.21
CA ASN A 578 17.86 1.80 20.51
C ASN A 578 19.16 2.38 21.13
N SER A 579 20.32 1.86 20.77
CA SER A 579 21.61 2.40 21.22
C SER A 579 21.85 3.83 20.73
N LEU A 580 21.21 4.28 19.64
CA LEU A 580 21.24 5.69 19.22
C LEU A 580 20.70 6.64 20.30
N LYS A 581 19.71 6.18 21.10
CA LYS A 581 19.04 6.97 22.15
C LYS A 581 19.57 6.67 23.55
N ASN A 582 20.03 5.43 23.79
CA ASN A 582 20.28 4.89 25.13
C ASN A 582 21.77 4.69 25.46
N SER A 583 22.69 5.06 24.55
CA SER A 583 24.12 4.93 24.77
C SER A 583 24.70 6.08 25.61
N LYS A 584 25.95 5.92 26.04
CA LYS A 584 26.81 6.98 26.61
C LYS A 584 27.71 7.64 25.56
N LEU A 585 27.46 7.36 24.28
CA LEU A 585 28.20 7.86 23.13
C LEU A 585 27.25 8.75 22.33
N SER A 586 27.76 9.81 21.71
CA SER A 586 27.02 10.45 20.63
C SER A 586 27.32 9.73 19.31
N PHE A 587 26.38 9.75 18.37
CA PHE A 587 26.57 9.21 17.02
C PHE A 587 25.95 10.20 16.04
N SER A 588 26.78 10.78 15.17
CA SER A 588 26.28 11.60 14.07
C SER A 588 26.32 10.82 12.76
N SER A 589 27.42 10.10 12.48
CA SER A 589 27.53 9.21 11.32
C SER A 589 27.06 7.79 11.63
N LEU A 590 26.17 7.24 10.80
CA LEU A 590 25.76 5.84 10.91
C LEU A 590 26.92 4.88 10.61
N LYS A 591 27.76 5.18 9.61
CA LYS A 591 28.93 4.36 9.24
C LYS A 591 30.08 4.55 10.24
N ALA A 592 30.61 5.78 10.31
CA ALA A 592 31.85 6.07 11.03
C ALA A 592 31.69 5.95 12.54
N ASP A 593 30.54 6.41 13.08
CA ASP A 593 30.28 6.27 14.51
C ASP A 593 29.51 4.99 14.80
N PHE A 594 28.22 4.93 14.49
CA PHE A 594 27.33 3.89 15.05
C PHE A 594 27.76 2.46 14.69
N ILE A 595 27.98 2.18 13.40
CA ILE A 595 28.35 0.86 12.88
C ILE A 595 29.74 0.44 13.37
N SER A 596 30.75 1.32 13.27
CA SER A 596 32.09 1.05 13.81
C SER A 596 32.02 0.67 15.30
N ASN A 597 31.33 1.48 16.10
CA ASN A 597 31.15 1.24 17.54
C ASN A 597 30.42 -0.10 17.81
N LEU A 598 29.40 -0.44 17.02
CA LEU A 598 28.64 -1.69 17.11
C LEU A 598 29.52 -2.92 16.76
N ILE A 599 30.34 -2.84 15.72
CA ILE A 599 31.30 -3.89 15.33
C ILE A 599 32.29 -4.15 16.47
N TYR A 600 32.92 -3.11 17.03
CA TYR A 600 33.81 -3.24 18.20
C TYR A 600 33.11 -3.81 19.45
N GLY A 601 31.81 -3.53 19.60
CA GLY A 601 30.98 -4.06 20.66
C GLY A 601 30.84 -5.59 20.65
N GLN A 602 31.09 -6.29 19.54
CA GLN A 602 31.18 -7.75 19.54
C GLN A 602 32.28 -8.27 20.50
N PHE A 603 33.41 -7.55 20.57
CA PHE A 603 34.63 -8.01 21.25
C PHE A 603 34.88 -7.34 22.61
N SER A 604 34.32 -6.16 22.87
CA SER A 604 34.53 -5.41 24.12
C SER A 604 33.28 -5.31 24.98
N LYS A 605 33.32 -5.91 26.19
CA LYS A 605 32.24 -5.78 27.20
C LYS A 605 31.99 -4.32 27.58
N SER A 606 33.07 -3.55 27.79
CA SER A 606 32.98 -2.12 28.13
C SER A 606 32.26 -1.34 27.02
N LYS A 607 32.57 -1.66 25.75
CA LYS A 607 31.94 -1.02 24.60
C LYS A 607 30.45 -1.37 24.46
N ARG A 608 30.06 -2.64 24.71
CA ARG A 608 28.63 -3.02 24.80
C ARG A 608 27.87 -2.23 25.85
N ARG A 609 28.45 -2.05 27.04
CA ARG A 609 27.86 -1.20 28.07
C ARG A 609 27.74 0.26 27.63
N SER A 610 28.76 0.82 26.98
CA SER A 610 28.68 2.19 26.45
C SER A 610 27.60 2.35 25.38
N LEU A 611 27.30 1.29 24.62
CA LEU A 611 26.18 1.23 23.67
C LEU A 611 24.82 0.94 24.33
N GLY A 612 24.75 0.67 25.65
CA GLY A 612 23.50 0.32 26.33
C GLY A 612 23.02 -1.14 26.15
N PHE A 613 23.86 -2.03 25.60
CA PHE A 613 23.55 -3.47 25.56
C PHE A 613 23.84 -4.15 26.91
N ASN A 614 23.12 -5.24 27.19
CA ASN A 614 23.44 -6.14 28.30
C ASN A 614 24.85 -6.73 28.14
N GLU A 615 25.72 -6.59 29.15
CA GLU A 615 27.13 -7.04 29.09
C GLU A 615 27.28 -8.55 28.81
N GLN A 616 26.29 -9.36 29.23
CA GLN A 616 26.24 -10.81 29.01
C GLN A 616 25.77 -11.18 27.60
N GLN A 617 25.00 -10.31 26.94
CA GLN A 617 24.45 -10.56 25.62
C GLN A 617 25.56 -10.40 24.56
N LYS A 618 25.95 -11.53 23.96
CA LYS A 618 26.81 -11.53 22.77
C LYS A 618 25.94 -11.34 21.53
N TYR A 619 26.50 -10.66 20.53
CA TYR A 619 25.93 -10.54 19.20
C TYR A 619 27.06 -10.59 18.16
N LYS A 620 26.69 -10.70 16.88
CA LYS A 620 27.60 -10.67 15.74
C LYS A 620 27.15 -9.62 14.72
N CYS A 621 28.12 -9.10 14.00
CA CYS A 621 27.98 -8.27 12.81
C CYS A 621 28.65 -9.00 11.64
N PHE A 622 28.12 -8.88 10.43
CA PHE A 622 28.60 -9.62 9.26
C PHE A 622 28.72 -8.72 8.03
N ALA A 623 29.60 -9.12 7.11
CA ALA A 623 29.62 -8.63 5.75
C ALA A 623 28.78 -9.56 4.86
N TYR A 624 28.03 -8.99 3.94
CA TYR A 624 27.53 -9.69 2.76
C TYR A 624 28.26 -9.13 1.55
N PHE A 625 28.93 -9.99 0.78
CA PHE A 625 29.71 -9.57 -0.38
C PHE A 625 28.85 -9.67 -1.63
N GLY A 626 28.41 -8.52 -2.15
CA GLY A 626 27.72 -8.45 -3.44
C GLY A 626 28.72 -8.74 -4.55
N ASN A 627 28.53 -9.85 -5.27
CA ASN A 627 29.42 -10.26 -6.35
C ASN A 627 29.03 -9.59 -7.67
N SER A 628 30.02 -9.28 -8.50
CA SER A 628 29.83 -8.78 -9.87
C SER A 628 29.18 -9.80 -10.83
N ASN A 629 29.05 -11.06 -10.40
CA ASN A 629 28.26 -12.08 -11.11
C ASN A 629 26.76 -12.02 -10.79
N ASP A 630 26.39 -11.55 -9.60
CA ASP A 630 25.02 -11.65 -9.05
C ASP A 630 24.21 -10.36 -9.31
N CYS A 631 24.90 -9.28 -9.69
CA CYS A 631 24.33 -8.00 -10.08
C CYS A 631 25.14 -7.39 -11.22
N SER A 632 24.47 -6.70 -12.14
CA SER A 632 25.13 -5.98 -13.23
C SER A 632 25.67 -4.62 -12.78
N PHE A 633 25.12 -4.08 -11.69
CA PHE A 633 25.43 -2.76 -11.16
C PHE A 633 25.26 -2.75 -9.64
N LEU A 634 26.28 -2.25 -8.92
CA LEU A 634 26.29 -2.12 -7.45
C LEU A 634 27.15 -0.92 -7.06
N ALA A 635 26.58 0.28 -7.07
CA ALA A 635 27.33 1.51 -6.86
C ALA A 635 26.65 2.52 -5.95
N GLN A 636 27.49 3.17 -5.15
CA GLN A 636 27.15 4.35 -4.37
C GLN A 636 27.55 5.61 -5.16
N CYS A 637 26.59 6.48 -5.48
CA CYS A 637 26.77 7.67 -6.30
C CYS A 637 26.90 8.96 -5.45
N ASN A 638 27.62 8.87 -4.33
CA ASN A 638 27.78 9.95 -3.35
C ASN A 638 28.74 11.09 -3.77
N ASN A 639 29.32 11.00 -4.97
CA ASN A 639 30.23 12.00 -5.50
C ASN A 639 30.04 12.13 -7.02
N LEU A 640 30.39 13.29 -7.56
CA LEU A 640 30.16 13.63 -8.96
C LEU A 640 30.87 12.68 -9.95
N GLY A 641 32.04 12.15 -9.59
CA GLY A 641 32.77 11.19 -10.42
C GLY A 641 32.04 9.86 -10.56
N ALA A 642 31.54 9.31 -9.46
CA ALA A 642 30.73 8.08 -9.46
C ALA A 642 29.38 8.30 -10.16
N TYR A 643 28.68 9.42 -9.88
CA TYR A 643 27.42 9.77 -10.55
C TYR A 643 27.59 9.94 -12.07
N PHE A 644 28.69 10.57 -12.50
CA PHE A 644 29.04 10.73 -13.92
C PHE A 644 29.27 9.38 -14.60
N GLU A 645 30.01 8.48 -13.97
CA GLU A 645 30.19 7.11 -14.51
C GLU A 645 28.88 6.32 -14.53
N ALA A 646 28.04 6.43 -13.50
CA ALA A 646 26.76 5.74 -13.42
C ALA A 646 25.86 6.10 -14.61
N ASN A 647 25.70 7.40 -14.86
CA ASN A 647 24.93 7.91 -16.00
C ASN A 647 25.43 7.37 -17.35
N LYS A 648 26.75 7.24 -17.55
CA LYS A 648 27.31 6.73 -18.82
C LYS A 648 27.06 5.25 -19.06
N ILE A 649 26.82 4.46 -18.01
CA ILE A 649 26.54 3.02 -18.13
C ILE A 649 25.07 2.65 -17.90
N ILE A 650 24.25 3.58 -17.41
CA ILE A 650 22.83 3.37 -17.03
C ILE A 650 22.00 2.70 -18.13
N LYS A 651 22.24 3.03 -19.41
CA LYS A 651 21.54 2.44 -20.58
C LYS A 651 21.60 0.91 -20.63
N LYS A 652 22.68 0.30 -20.13
CA LYS A 652 22.85 -1.17 -20.12
C LYS A 652 21.94 -1.87 -19.11
N PHE A 653 21.42 -1.12 -18.13
CA PHE A 653 20.76 -1.68 -16.93
C PHE A 653 19.34 -1.17 -16.73
N LEU A 654 18.98 0.01 -17.29
CA LEU A 654 17.61 0.53 -17.29
C LEU A 654 16.55 -0.55 -17.63
N PRO A 655 16.70 -1.40 -18.67
CA PRO A 655 15.70 -2.42 -18.98
C PRO A 655 15.53 -3.52 -17.92
N LYS A 656 16.52 -3.73 -17.04
CA LYS A 656 16.40 -4.64 -15.89
C LYS A 656 15.78 -3.95 -14.67
N LEU A 657 16.08 -2.66 -14.47
CA LEU A 657 15.59 -1.87 -13.34
C LEU A 657 14.12 -1.46 -13.48
N CYS A 658 13.61 -1.37 -14.72
CA CYS A 658 12.26 -0.93 -15.02
C CYS A 658 11.65 -1.80 -16.14
N ASN A 659 10.83 -2.79 -15.77
CA ASN A 659 10.13 -3.66 -16.73
C ASN A 659 9.15 -2.90 -17.66
N ASN A 660 8.71 -1.70 -17.25
CA ASN A 660 7.84 -0.81 -18.02
C ASN A 660 8.55 0.51 -18.37
N LEU A 661 9.70 0.45 -19.06
CA LEU A 661 10.32 1.66 -19.60
C LEU A 661 9.44 2.27 -20.71
N ASP A 662 8.95 3.46 -20.44
CA ASP A 662 8.37 4.36 -21.44
C ASP A 662 9.40 4.65 -22.55
N SER A 663 8.93 4.75 -23.80
CA SER A 663 9.77 4.82 -25.00
C SER A 663 10.75 6.00 -24.98
N LYS A 664 10.37 7.08 -24.29
CA LYS A 664 11.20 8.27 -24.04
C LYS A 664 12.60 7.98 -23.47
N PHE A 665 12.81 6.85 -22.79
CA PHE A 665 14.10 6.49 -22.21
C PHE A 665 15.03 5.68 -23.13
N LEU A 666 14.56 5.19 -24.29
CA LEU A 666 15.32 4.24 -25.13
C LEU A 666 16.34 4.92 -26.05
N GLY A 667 16.04 6.11 -26.57
CA GLY A 667 16.95 6.97 -27.33
C GLY A 667 17.29 6.48 -28.75
N LYS A 668 17.90 7.36 -29.55
CA LYS A 668 18.23 7.12 -30.96
C LYS A 668 19.46 6.21 -31.16
N GLN A 669 19.41 5.37 -32.20
CA GLN A 669 20.56 4.65 -32.75
C GLN A 669 21.23 5.43 -33.88
N THR A 670 22.53 5.74 -33.76
CA THR A 670 23.36 6.34 -34.83
C THR A 670 24.41 5.34 -35.32
N ASN A 671 24.59 5.20 -36.64
CA ASN A 671 25.25 4.06 -37.30
C ASN A 671 26.59 3.54 -36.69
N LYS A 672 26.74 2.20 -36.67
CA LYS A 672 27.98 1.39 -36.56
C LYS A 672 29.05 1.88 -35.55
N ASN A 673 28.73 1.87 -34.26
CA ASN A 673 29.58 1.46 -33.10
C ASN A 673 28.82 1.76 -31.79
N GLN A 674 27.77 0.99 -31.49
CA GLN A 674 26.59 1.49 -30.76
C GLN A 674 26.42 1.09 -29.28
N SER A 675 27.33 0.35 -28.65
CA SER A 675 27.11 -0.19 -27.28
C SER A 675 27.45 0.77 -26.13
N GLU A 676 28.04 1.94 -26.40
CA GLU A 676 28.58 2.85 -25.38
C GLU A 676 27.94 4.25 -25.32
N ASN A 677 27.02 4.60 -26.23
CA ASN A 677 26.39 5.94 -26.25
C ASN A 677 24.87 5.89 -25.97
N TRP A 678 24.36 6.96 -25.35
CA TRP A 678 22.93 7.28 -25.28
C TRP A 678 22.68 8.68 -25.82
N ILE A 679 21.65 8.83 -26.66
CA ILE A 679 21.27 10.10 -27.30
C ILE A 679 19.75 10.18 -27.29
N ALA A 680 19.19 11.22 -26.67
CA ALA A 680 17.75 11.45 -26.61
C ALA A 680 17.14 11.68 -28.01
N GLU A 681 15.90 11.22 -28.22
CA GLU A 681 15.30 11.15 -29.55
C GLU A 681 15.08 12.50 -30.23
N ASN A 682 14.81 13.55 -29.48
CA ASN A 682 14.60 14.91 -30.01
C ASN A 682 15.92 15.69 -30.25
N THR A 683 17.09 15.07 -30.06
CA THR A 683 18.40 15.65 -30.41
C THR A 683 18.54 15.85 -31.92
N GLN A 684 18.99 17.03 -32.32
CA GLN A 684 19.34 17.37 -33.71
C GLN A 684 20.83 17.18 -33.93
N ILE A 685 21.21 16.36 -34.92
CA ILE A 685 22.60 16.03 -35.24
C ILE A 685 22.85 16.28 -36.73
N SER A 686 23.96 16.94 -37.01
CA SER A 686 24.55 17.16 -38.33
C SER A 686 25.03 15.85 -39.02
N THR A 687 25.61 15.98 -40.22
CA THR A 687 26.02 14.82 -41.02
C THR A 687 27.35 14.19 -40.59
N LYS A 688 28.24 14.95 -39.93
CA LYS A 688 29.61 14.52 -39.59
C LYS A 688 29.88 14.54 -38.08
N PHE A 689 29.14 13.74 -37.34
CA PHE A 689 29.25 13.63 -35.88
C PHE A 689 29.99 12.36 -35.42
N GLN A 690 30.77 12.46 -34.34
CA GLN A 690 31.44 11.32 -33.69
C GLN A 690 31.22 11.35 -32.17
N SER A 691 30.73 10.25 -31.59
CA SER A 691 30.53 10.08 -30.15
C SER A 691 31.08 8.76 -29.62
N LYS A 692 31.69 8.78 -28.43
CA LYS A 692 32.05 7.57 -27.67
C LYS A 692 31.76 7.75 -26.18
N ARG A 693 31.30 6.68 -25.50
CA ARG A 693 31.04 6.62 -24.04
C ARG A 693 30.27 7.84 -23.49
N SER A 694 29.34 8.40 -24.26
CA SER A 694 28.71 9.68 -23.95
C SER A 694 27.19 9.61 -23.89
N VAL A 695 26.62 10.47 -23.05
CA VAL A 695 25.18 10.65 -22.84
C VAL A 695 24.82 12.05 -23.34
N ILE A 696 23.86 12.15 -24.26
CA ILE A 696 23.38 13.41 -24.83
C ILE A 696 21.88 13.49 -24.62
N ASN A 697 21.45 14.43 -23.78
CA ASN A 697 20.06 14.59 -23.37
C ASN A 697 19.27 15.46 -24.36
N GLU A 698 17.98 15.63 -24.07
CA GLU A 698 17.01 16.14 -25.02
C GLU A 698 17.21 17.58 -25.48
N GLY A 699 16.66 17.90 -26.67
CA GLY A 699 16.68 19.26 -27.24
C GLY A 699 18.06 19.76 -27.66
N CYS A 700 19.11 18.93 -27.58
CA CYS A 700 20.45 19.31 -27.99
C CYS A 700 20.56 19.54 -29.51
N ILE A 701 21.46 20.44 -29.92
CA ILE A 701 21.78 20.73 -31.32
C ILE A 701 23.28 20.56 -31.54
N ILE A 702 23.67 19.66 -32.43
CA ILE A 702 25.06 19.27 -32.68
C ILE A 702 25.46 19.59 -34.14
N GLY A 703 26.40 20.52 -34.31
CA GLY A 703 26.97 20.98 -35.58
C GLY A 703 27.88 19.98 -36.28
N ASP A 704 28.38 20.32 -37.47
CA ASP A 704 29.18 19.43 -38.33
C ASP A 704 30.63 19.30 -37.83
N ASN A 705 31.21 18.10 -38.03
CA ASN A 705 32.57 17.73 -37.60
C ASN A 705 32.81 17.76 -36.08
N VAL A 706 31.75 17.69 -35.27
CA VAL A 706 31.84 17.66 -33.80
C VAL A 706 32.26 16.29 -33.28
N LYS A 707 33.13 16.29 -32.25
CA LYS A 707 33.61 15.08 -31.54
C LYS A 707 33.30 15.17 -30.05
N ILE A 708 32.66 14.14 -29.50
CA ILE A 708 32.30 14.02 -28.08
C ILE A 708 32.80 12.67 -27.55
N ASP A 709 33.64 12.67 -26.51
CA ASP A 709 34.31 11.47 -26.00
C ASP A 709 34.23 11.43 -24.47
N ASN A 710 33.58 10.40 -23.92
CA ASN A 710 33.37 10.22 -22.48
C ASN A 710 32.73 11.44 -21.78
N CYS A 711 31.60 11.95 -22.28
CA CYS A 711 30.96 13.18 -21.78
C CYS A 711 29.48 12.99 -21.38
N LEU A 712 28.97 13.92 -20.57
CA LEU A 712 27.56 14.03 -20.20
C LEU A 712 27.06 15.41 -20.64
N ILE A 713 26.20 15.43 -21.65
CA ILE A 713 25.60 16.63 -22.23
C ILE A 713 24.13 16.68 -21.82
N MET A 714 23.77 17.66 -20.99
CA MET A 714 22.41 17.84 -20.50
C MET A 714 21.54 18.59 -21.52
N SER A 715 20.26 18.80 -21.19
CA SER A 715 19.24 19.20 -22.14
C SER A 715 19.43 20.61 -22.71
N ASN A 716 18.97 20.80 -23.94
CA ASN A 716 18.98 22.07 -24.69
C ASN A 716 20.37 22.68 -24.94
N VAL A 717 21.45 21.88 -24.85
CA VAL A 717 22.82 22.33 -25.13
C VAL A 717 23.04 22.45 -26.65
N LYS A 718 23.68 23.54 -27.08
CA LYS A 718 24.03 23.78 -28.49
C LYS A 718 25.54 23.69 -28.68
N ILE A 719 26.01 22.81 -29.56
CA ILE A 719 27.43 22.61 -29.85
C ILE A 719 27.67 22.91 -31.33
N LEU A 720 28.40 23.98 -31.63
CA LEU A 720 28.65 24.43 -33.00
C LEU A 720 29.83 23.69 -33.66
N ASP A 721 29.99 23.93 -34.96
CA ASP A 721 30.85 23.15 -35.86
C ASP A 721 32.31 23.01 -35.41
N GLY A 722 32.85 21.81 -35.59
CA GLY A 722 34.25 21.48 -35.32
C GLY A 722 34.65 21.45 -33.84
N ALA A 723 33.70 21.51 -32.91
CA ALA A 723 33.99 21.38 -31.48
C ALA A 723 34.47 19.96 -31.09
N ASN A 724 35.36 19.88 -30.10
CA ASN A 724 35.98 18.66 -29.61
C ASN A 724 35.92 18.65 -28.07
N ILE A 725 35.08 17.80 -27.50
CA ILE A 725 34.74 17.78 -26.07
C ILE A 725 35.09 16.40 -25.50
N LYS A 726 35.86 16.37 -24.40
CA LYS A 726 36.36 15.14 -23.78
C LYS A 726 36.21 15.12 -22.27
N ASN A 727 35.84 13.98 -21.68
CA ASN A 727 35.81 13.78 -20.22
C ASN A 727 35.07 14.89 -19.44
N SER A 728 33.99 15.45 -20.00
CA SER A 728 33.39 16.70 -19.51
C SER A 728 31.88 16.60 -19.30
N ILE A 729 31.36 17.46 -18.41
CA ILE A 729 29.93 17.63 -18.14
C ILE A 729 29.52 19.00 -18.67
N ILE A 730 28.50 19.05 -19.53
CA ILE A 730 27.93 20.30 -20.05
C ILE A 730 26.46 20.38 -19.59
N LEU A 731 26.17 21.29 -18.66
CA LEU A 731 24.84 21.41 -18.05
C LEU A 731 23.86 22.23 -18.92
N ASN A 732 22.59 22.24 -18.51
CA ASN A 732 21.44 22.62 -19.32
C ASN A 732 21.55 24.00 -20.00
N ASN A 733 21.06 24.11 -21.25
CA ASN A 733 20.94 25.36 -22.02
C ASN A 733 22.25 26.06 -22.42
N SER A 734 23.41 25.44 -22.20
CA SER A 734 24.73 26.02 -22.53
C SER A 734 25.04 25.98 -24.03
N GLN A 735 25.92 26.88 -24.50
CA GLN A 735 26.28 27.06 -25.91
C GLN A 735 27.79 26.97 -26.09
N ILE A 736 28.26 26.02 -26.90
CA ILE A 736 29.67 25.77 -27.19
C ILE A 736 29.98 26.26 -28.61
N GLY A 737 30.86 27.27 -28.71
CA GLY A 737 31.23 27.89 -29.99
C GLY A 737 32.00 26.99 -30.97
N GLU A 738 32.15 27.48 -32.20
CA GLU A 738 32.87 26.78 -33.27
C GLU A 738 34.33 26.49 -32.90
N GLN A 739 34.86 25.34 -33.32
CA GLN A 739 36.27 24.93 -33.17
C GLN A 739 36.80 24.95 -31.72
N VAL A 740 35.91 24.88 -30.74
CA VAL A 740 36.25 24.84 -29.31
C VAL A 740 36.83 23.49 -28.91
N ASN A 741 37.83 23.48 -28.04
CA ASN A 741 38.37 22.27 -27.42
C ASN A 741 38.15 22.32 -25.90
N ILE A 742 37.40 21.35 -25.37
CA ILE A 742 37.08 21.22 -23.94
C ILE A 742 37.53 19.84 -23.46
N SER A 743 38.22 19.79 -22.32
CA SER A 743 38.75 18.55 -21.73
C SER A 743 38.64 18.59 -20.20
N MET A 744 38.13 17.53 -19.55
CA MET A 744 38.06 17.46 -18.08
C MET A 744 37.32 18.65 -17.43
N CYS A 745 36.27 19.20 -18.06
CA CYS A 745 35.59 20.41 -17.56
C CYS A 745 34.17 20.15 -17.06
N ILE A 746 33.68 21.05 -16.20
CA ILE A 746 32.24 21.23 -15.95
C ILE A 746 31.86 22.60 -16.51
N ILE A 747 30.83 22.65 -17.35
CA ILE A 747 30.23 23.90 -17.81
C ILE A 747 28.86 23.98 -17.15
N THR A 748 28.62 24.97 -16.27
CA THR A 748 27.32 25.13 -15.58
C THR A 748 26.22 25.53 -16.58
N PRO A 749 24.93 25.59 -16.17
CA PRO A 749 23.85 25.95 -17.09
C PRO A 749 24.04 27.32 -17.76
N LYS A 750 23.42 27.47 -18.94
CA LYS A 750 23.31 28.74 -19.71
C LYS A 750 24.64 29.40 -20.16
N GLN A 751 25.79 28.80 -19.87
CA GLN A 751 27.11 29.34 -20.22
C GLN A 751 27.32 29.45 -21.74
N LYS A 752 28.09 30.44 -22.19
CA LYS A 752 28.43 30.66 -23.61
C LYS A 752 29.94 30.63 -23.82
N ILE A 753 30.44 29.55 -24.39
CA ILE A 753 31.87 29.37 -24.66
C ILE A 753 32.22 29.97 -26.03
N PRO A 754 33.15 30.95 -26.12
CA PRO A 754 33.46 31.62 -27.37
C PRO A 754 34.19 30.71 -28.37
N LYS A 755 34.06 31.00 -29.66
CA LYS A 755 34.72 30.27 -30.76
C LYS A 755 36.23 30.15 -30.55
N LYS A 756 36.80 29.00 -30.93
CA LYS A 756 38.23 28.65 -30.82
C LYS A 756 38.80 28.62 -29.39
N ALA A 757 37.97 28.66 -28.35
CA ALA A 757 38.42 28.50 -26.97
C ALA A 757 39.11 27.14 -26.74
N LYS A 758 40.08 27.11 -25.83
CA LYS A 758 40.74 25.89 -25.34
C LYS A 758 40.65 25.89 -23.82
N ILE A 759 39.99 24.88 -23.28
CA ILE A 759 39.57 24.82 -21.87
C ILE A 759 39.90 23.44 -21.33
N ASN A 760 40.60 23.36 -20.20
CA ASN A 760 41.02 22.10 -19.61
C ASN A 760 40.99 22.12 -18.08
N SER A 761 40.45 21.07 -17.47
CA SER A 761 40.47 20.84 -16.00
C SER A 761 39.90 22.01 -15.19
N SER A 762 38.75 22.57 -15.61
CA SER A 762 38.13 23.74 -14.99
C SER A 762 36.61 23.65 -14.95
N THR A 763 36.01 24.11 -13.85
CA THR A 763 34.59 24.43 -13.76
C THR A 763 34.34 25.87 -14.23
N ILE A 764 33.42 26.06 -15.16
CA ILE A 764 33.00 27.38 -15.66
C ILE A 764 31.59 27.66 -15.14
N CYS A 765 31.48 28.66 -14.26
CA CYS A 765 30.26 29.13 -13.62
C CYS A 765 30.18 30.68 -13.66
N GLU A 766 28.99 31.24 -13.40
CA GLU A 766 28.89 32.65 -13.03
C GLU A 766 29.37 32.85 -11.58
N GLU A 767 29.92 34.03 -11.25
CA GLU A 767 30.54 34.33 -9.94
C GLU A 767 29.61 34.14 -8.72
N LYS A 768 28.30 33.99 -8.93
CA LYS A 768 27.29 33.72 -7.90
C LYS A 768 26.84 32.26 -7.79
N GLU A 769 27.23 31.39 -8.72
CA GLU A 769 26.82 29.98 -8.80
C GLU A 769 27.88 29.00 -8.29
N MET A 770 28.92 29.47 -7.60
CA MET A 770 30.01 28.60 -7.12
C MET A 770 29.55 27.54 -6.10
N ASN A 771 28.37 27.73 -5.49
CA ASN A 771 27.65 26.75 -4.67
C ASN A 771 26.48 26.11 -5.45
N LEU A 772 26.80 25.18 -6.36
CA LEU A 772 25.86 24.19 -6.90
C LEU A 772 26.37 22.81 -6.41
N ASN A 773 25.62 21.97 -5.70
CA ASN A 773 24.24 21.54 -5.96
C ASN A 773 24.01 21.22 -7.45
N ILE A 774 24.91 20.41 -8.00
CA ILE A 774 24.87 19.84 -9.36
C ILE A 774 23.82 18.69 -9.47
N CYS A 775 23.05 18.43 -8.40
CA CYS A 775 22.10 17.31 -8.28
C CYS A 775 20.61 17.73 -8.24
N GLU A 776 20.26 18.98 -8.58
CA GLU A 776 18.87 19.43 -8.81
C GLU A 776 18.47 19.39 -10.29
#